data_AF-A0A7Y7EE15-F1
#
_entry.id   AF-A0A7Y7EE15-F1
#
_cell.length_a   1.000
_cell.length_b   1.000
_cell.length_c   1.000
_cell.angle_alpha   90.00
_cell.angle_beta   90.00
_cell.angle_gamma   90.00
#
_symmetry.space_group_name_H-M   'P 1'
#
loop_
_entity.id
_entity.type
_entity.pdbx_description
1 polymer ?
#
loop_
_entity_poly.entity_id
_entity_poly.type
_entity_poly.pdbx_seq_one_letter_code
_entity_poly.pdbx_strand_id
1 'polypeptide(L)'
;MKRYLKNIWNWIKNFYSKIKPGSIAQKGAFKAIAATMLVFWIITSLLVFVIEPKTYFGLIPVVLGPIIAFLVSAGVVLVLRLLKLLPKKFFWYVPGAFFLGTFIFGDVSLSTQFPLLTIVFAGLCGAGLYTLLKGTRGQNTLAHKIVASIGVLAGLAGLIWGIVWLTDTGFEPEVEHINAALKAEYRPEHIGLPDPSEPGNFEVEFLTYGSGKDKHRPEFGEEVDIVTDSVDGSRLIDNWKKLSGRIRTKYWGHDDKALPINARVWYPKGEGPFPVALIVHGNHSMYDYSDSGYEYLGKLLASQGIIMASVDENFINSGWSDLFGNGLDEENDARGWLLLEHLRKWRKWNQDSESPFFQKVDLENVAVMGHSRGGEAAAIAGFFNTLKYYPDDAKQEFDFGFNIKAVVAIAPVDGQYKPGETGTPLKDVNYLVIHGANDGDVQSFAGLRQYERVEFSDSTDFFKSAIYVYGANHGQFNTSWGNRDSGFPFGSLLNVDALMPMEDQLKIGQIYISAFLQTTLQDKKAYQPLFKDYRTGIDWLPETIYLNQYEESDWQTLADFEEDLDLTTTSTGGTIEAENLTVWREQLVSMKWGNKGTRAVHIGWDSLAYEGDTARYTINFGQHLDSESTPYLSFELSESKESAYPDKQRDEEAKEKLEENEKTEEEEAEETEEEIEEEEKDEAEEDDKPIAIEPIDFTIILTDASGATVSTQLSDYSYLQRQITVDVLKNTELQTTKTSEAVYNTFFIDIKKVSEKSPEFNFKAISSMTFLFDKTKQGVIVLDKVTIH
;
A
#
# COMPACT_ATOMS: atom_id res chain seq x y z
N MET A 1 34.35 -27.84 39.69
CA MET A 1 34.02 -26.77 38.72
C MET A 1 35.11 -25.72 38.50
N LYS A 2 35.50 -24.89 39.49
CA LYS A 2 36.44 -23.76 39.28
C LYS A 2 37.80 -24.13 38.66
N ARG A 3 38.39 -25.29 39.00
CA ARG A 3 39.68 -25.76 38.42
C ARG A 3 39.54 -26.26 36.98
N TYR A 4 38.40 -26.87 36.65
CA TYR A 4 38.11 -27.38 35.31
C TYR A 4 37.83 -26.23 34.34
N LEU A 5 37.02 -25.24 34.75
CA LEU A 5 36.81 -24.00 34.00
C LEU A 5 38.11 -23.20 33.83
N LYS A 6 38.99 -23.16 34.83
CA LYS A 6 40.31 -22.50 34.72
C LYS A 6 41.25 -23.24 33.76
N ASN A 7 41.17 -24.56 33.69
CA ASN A 7 41.96 -25.37 32.76
C ASN A 7 41.44 -25.25 31.32
N ILE A 8 40.12 -25.24 31.12
CA ILE A 8 39.50 -24.92 29.83
C ILE A 8 39.90 -23.50 29.40
N TRP A 9 39.81 -22.52 30.31
CA TRP A 9 40.19 -21.14 30.02
C TRP A 9 41.66 -20.99 29.68
N ASN A 10 42.56 -21.69 30.39
CA ASN A 10 43.99 -21.71 30.08
C ASN A 10 44.28 -22.43 28.75
N TRP A 11 43.54 -23.49 28.44
CA TRP A 11 43.64 -24.18 27.15
C TRP A 11 43.16 -23.30 26.00
N ILE A 12 42.00 -22.63 26.14
CA ILE A 12 41.50 -21.62 25.20
C ILE A 12 42.52 -20.50 25.04
N LYS A 13 43.10 -19.99 26.13
CA LYS A 13 44.11 -18.91 26.08
C LYS A 13 45.41 -19.34 25.40
N ASN A 14 45.86 -20.58 25.61
CA ASN A 14 47.04 -21.15 24.96
C ASN A 14 46.79 -21.53 23.49
N PHE A 15 45.56 -21.95 23.16
CA PHE A 15 45.15 -22.17 21.78
C PHE A 15 45.07 -20.84 21.04
N TYR A 16 44.39 -19.85 21.62
CA TYR A 16 44.27 -18.49 21.10
C TYR A 16 45.64 -17.81 20.89
N SER A 17 46.58 -17.96 21.81
CA SER A 17 47.93 -17.39 21.65
C SER A 17 48.72 -18.03 20.51
N LYS A 18 48.44 -19.30 20.17
CA LYS A 18 49.04 -20.03 19.05
C LYS A 18 48.41 -19.72 17.69
N ILE A 19 47.17 -19.23 17.64
CA ILE A 19 46.43 -18.92 16.40
C ILE A 19 46.19 -17.40 16.21
N LYS A 20 46.73 -16.57 17.11
CA LYS A 20 46.51 -15.13 17.10
C LYS A 20 46.93 -14.55 15.74
N PRO A 21 46.04 -13.86 15.02
CA PRO A 21 46.36 -13.34 13.70
C PRO A 21 47.53 -12.37 13.78
N GLY A 22 48.62 -12.70 13.08
CA GLY A 22 49.80 -11.85 12.99
C GLY A 22 49.53 -10.56 12.22
N SER A 23 50.48 -9.62 12.24
CA SER A 23 50.36 -8.33 11.56
C SER A 23 50.13 -8.45 10.05
N ILE A 24 50.55 -9.56 9.43
CA ILE A 24 50.31 -9.88 8.02
C ILE A 24 48.83 -10.25 7.79
N ALA A 25 48.24 -11.09 8.63
CA ALA A 25 46.84 -11.48 8.54
C ALA A 25 45.91 -10.28 8.77
N GLN A 26 46.24 -9.42 9.74
CA GLN A 26 45.51 -8.17 9.98
C GLN A 26 45.59 -7.23 8.78
N LYS A 27 46.77 -7.02 8.19
CA LYS A 27 46.93 -6.23 6.95
C LYS A 27 46.15 -6.83 5.77
N GLY A 28 46.09 -8.16 5.68
CA GLY A 28 45.29 -8.88 4.69
C GLY A 28 43.79 -8.59 4.86
N ALA A 29 43.27 -8.75 6.08
CA ALA A 29 41.87 -8.46 6.41
C ALA A 29 41.51 -7.00 6.10
N PHE A 30 42.31 -6.02 6.51
CA PHE A 30 42.02 -4.61 6.22
C PHE A 30 41.98 -4.31 4.72
N LYS A 31 42.92 -4.86 3.94
CA LYS A 31 42.95 -4.67 2.48
C LYS A 31 41.76 -5.33 1.81
N ALA A 32 41.37 -6.52 2.26
CA ALA A 32 40.21 -7.23 1.72
C ALA A 32 38.91 -6.48 2.02
N ILE A 33 38.68 -6.07 3.28
CA ILE A 33 37.50 -5.28 3.66
C ILE A 33 37.42 -3.99 2.84
N ALA A 34 38.52 -3.23 2.75
CA ALA A 34 38.54 -1.99 1.98
C ALA A 34 38.29 -2.23 0.48
N ALA A 35 38.87 -3.29 -0.10
CA ALA A 35 38.66 -3.62 -1.50
C ALA A 35 37.22 -4.08 -1.76
N THR A 36 36.65 -4.94 -0.92
CA THR A 36 35.26 -5.41 -1.05
C THR A 36 34.28 -4.25 -0.93
N MET A 37 34.44 -3.39 0.08
CA MET A 37 33.57 -2.21 0.25
C MET A 37 33.71 -1.23 -0.92
N LEU A 38 34.92 -1.05 -1.46
CA LEU A 38 35.12 -0.21 -2.63
C LEU A 38 34.49 -0.79 -3.88
N VAL A 39 34.61 -2.11 -4.11
CA VAL A 39 33.96 -2.79 -5.25
C VAL A 39 32.45 -2.71 -5.13
N PHE A 40 31.91 -2.99 -3.94
CA PHE A 40 30.48 -2.88 -3.67
C PHE A 40 30.00 -1.45 -3.94
N TRP A 41 30.66 -0.45 -3.35
CA TRP A 41 30.37 0.96 -3.60
C TRP A 41 30.40 1.31 -5.08
N ILE A 42 31.45 0.90 -5.82
CA ILE A 42 31.55 1.19 -7.25
C ILE A 42 30.39 0.56 -8.01
N ILE A 43 30.07 -0.71 -7.77
CA ILE A 43 28.98 -1.38 -8.47
C ILE A 43 27.64 -0.72 -8.14
N THR A 44 27.30 -0.57 -6.86
CA THR A 44 26.00 -0.01 -6.44
C THR A 44 25.85 1.46 -6.84
N SER A 45 26.89 2.27 -6.68
CA SER A 45 26.87 3.68 -7.05
C SER A 45 26.87 3.90 -8.56
N LEU A 46 27.51 3.02 -9.35
CA LEU A 46 27.40 3.07 -10.80
C LEU A 46 25.98 2.72 -11.25
N LEU A 47 25.34 1.71 -10.64
CA LEU A 47 23.95 1.38 -10.93
C LEU A 47 23.04 2.59 -10.64
N VAL A 48 23.08 3.10 -9.41
CA VAL A 48 22.17 4.16 -8.93
C VAL A 48 22.43 5.53 -9.55
N PHE A 49 23.69 5.95 -9.76
CA PHE A 49 23.99 7.32 -10.20
C PHE A 49 24.26 7.44 -11.70
N VAL A 50 24.68 6.36 -12.37
CA VAL A 50 25.18 6.44 -13.76
C VAL A 50 24.38 5.58 -14.73
N ILE A 51 24.19 4.30 -14.44
CA ILE A 51 23.60 3.32 -15.36
C ILE A 51 22.09 3.51 -15.44
N GLU A 52 21.38 3.43 -14.30
CA GLU A 52 19.93 3.65 -14.26
C GLU A 52 19.59 5.07 -14.73
N PRO A 53 20.24 6.15 -14.22
CA PRO A 53 19.88 7.50 -14.63
C PRO A 53 20.37 7.90 -16.03
N LYS A 54 21.24 7.09 -16.65
CA LYS A 54 21.98 7.42 -17.87
C LYS A 54 22.72 8.78 -17.79
N THR A 55 23.19 9.18 -16.60
CA THR A 55 23.85 10.47 -16.38
C THR A 55 25.36 10.36 -16.17
N TYR A 56 26.15 11.09 -16.97
CA TYR A 56 27.62 11.08 -16.83
C TYR A 56 28.12 11.81 -15.56
N PHE A 57 27.35 12.78 -15.07
CA PHE A 57 27.72 13.53 -13.86
C PHE A 57 27.49 12.71 -12.57
N GLY A 58 26.75 11.60 -12.63
CA GLY A 58 26.69 10.61 -11.56
C GLY A 58 28.04 9.96 -11.23
N LEU A 59 29.06 10.11 -12.07
CA LEU A 59 30.44 9.71 -11.73
C LEU A 59 31.02 10.53 -10.56
N ILE A 60 30.49 11.72 -10.31
CA ILE A 60 30.94 12.58 -9.20
C ILE A 60 30.74 11.89 -7.85
N PRO A 61 29.51 11.49 -7.45
CA PRO A 61 29.32 10.77 -6.18
C PRO A 61 30.05 9.43 -6.15
N VAL A 62 30.17 8.70 -7.28
CA VAL A 62 30.94 7.45 -7.36
C VAL A 62 32.40 7.65 -6.92
N VAL A 63 33.04 8.74 -7.37
CA VAL A 63 34.45 9.06 -7.03
C VAL A 63 34.59 9.76 -5.69
N LEU A 64 33.66 10.66 -5.35
CA LEU A 64 33.71 11.42 -4.09
C LEU A 64 33.36 10.57 -2.88
N GLY A 65 32.46 9.59 -3.00
CA GLY A 65 32.03 8.72 -1.91
C GLY A 65 33.20 8.09 -1.14
N PRO A 66 34.15 7.40 -1.79
CA PRO A 66 35.31 6.81 -1.14
C PRO A 66 36.25 7.86 -0.54
N ILE A 67 36.36 9.05 -1.14
CA ILE A 67 37.17 10.16 -0.62
C ILE A 67 36.54 10.69 0.66
N ILE A 68 35.23 10.94 0.68
CA ILE A 68 34.48 11.39 1.85
C ILE A 68 34.57 10.32 2.94
N ALA A 69 34.33 9.06 2.62
CA ALA A 69 34.44 7.94 3.57
C ALA A 69 35.86 7.88 4.18
N PHE A 70 36.90 8.09 3.37
CA PHE A 70 38.28 8.19 3.85
C PHE A 70 38.49 9.40 4.75
N LEU A 71 37.99 10.59 4.39
CA LEU A 71 38.13 11.81 5.19
C LEU A 71 37.37 11.73 6.51
N VAL A 72 36.15 11.19 6.52
CA VAL A 72 35.38 10.91 7.74
C VAL A 72 36.13 9.90 8.59
N SER A 73 36.63 8.81 8.01
CA SER A 73 37.43 7.82 8.74
C SER A 73 38.71 8.42 9.31
N ALA A 74 39.40 9.27 8.56
CA ALA A 74 40.59 9.98 9.00
C ALA A 74 40.25 10.99 10.11
N GLY A 75 39.12 11.68 10.01
CA GLY A 75 38.56 12.60 11.00
C GLY A 75 38.19 11.88 12.29
N VAL A 76 37.49 10.75 12.21
CA VAL A 76 37.23 9.86 13.35
C VAL A 76 38.56 9.38 13.92
N VAL A 77 39.50 8.88 13.13
CA VAL A 77 40.83 8.47 13.65
C VAL A 77 41.57 9.63 14.30
N LEU A 78 41.46 10.85 13.79
CA LEU A 78 42.03 12.06 14.37
C LEU A 78 41.35 12.40 15.69
N VAL A 79 40.02 12.42 15.74
CA VAL A 79 39.22 12.60 16.96
C VAL A 79 39.53 11.51 17.97
N LEU A 80 39.61 10.24 17.58
CA LEU A 80 40.02 9.11 18.41
C LEU A 80 41.48 9.24 18.89
N ARG A 81 42.36 9.83 18.08
CA ARG A 81 43.74 10.16 18.47
C ARG A 81 43.81 11.34 19.43
N LEU A 82 42.92 12.32 19.31
CA LEU A 82 42.77 13.44 20.25
C LEU A 82 42.12 12.96 21.56
N LEU A 83 41.16 12.04 21.47
CA LEU A 83 40.53 11.29 22.55
C LEU A 83 41.46 10.22 23.17
N LYS A 84 42.69 10.01 22.66
CA LYS A 84 43.74 9.21 23.35
C LYS A 84 44.16 9.80 24.71
N LEU A 85 43.54 10.89 25.16
CA LEU A 85 43.52 11.33 26.55
C LEU A 85 42.64 10.44 27.48
N LEU A 86 41.88 9.46 26.95
CA LEU A 86 41.03 8.51 27.70
C LEU A 86 41.35 7.02 27.33
N PRO A 87 40.97 6.02 28.18
CA PRO A 87 41.52 4.65 28.12
C PRO A 87 41.08 3.78 26.93
N LYS A 88 42.01 2.95 26.45
CA LYS A 88 42.15 2.45 25.05
C LYS A 88 41.40 1.17 24.64
N LYS A 89 40.47 0.62 25.43
CA LYS A 89 39.93 -0.74 25.14
C LYS A 89 38.58 -0.78 24.42
N PHE A 90 37.90 0.33 24.21
CA PHE A 90 36.53 0.31 23.67
C PHE A 90 36.40 0.82 22.21
N PHE A 91 37.44 1.43 21.65
CA PHE A 91 37.22 2.44 20.61
C PHE A 91 37.49 2.07 19.15
N TRP A 92 37.77 0.80 18.81
CA TRP A 92 38.53 0.58 17.58
C TRP A 92 37.79 0.28 16.28
N TYR A 93 36.55 -0.25 16.22
CA TYR A 93 36.07 -0.74 14.91
C TYR A 93 34.58 -0.56 14.58
N VAL A 94 33.77 -0.03 15.49
CA VAL A 94 32.31 0.04 15.33
C VAL A 94 31.81 1.32 14.62
N PRO A 95 32.32 2.53 14.90
CA PRO A 95 31.68 3.76 14.42
C PRO A 95 31.71 3.99 12.90
N GLY A 96 32.78 3.54 12.20
CA GLY A 96 32.90 3.74 10.75
C GLY A 96 32.04 2.77 9.91
N ALA A 97 31.80 1.56 10.42
CA ALA A 97 30.90 0.59 9.81
C ALA A 97 29.43 0.95 10.09
N PHE A 98 29.14 1.40 11.33
CA PHE A 98 27.83 1.95 11.68
C PHE A 98 27.49 3.17 10.83
N PHE A 99 28.38 4.17 10.73
CA PHE A 99 28.12 5.39 9.98
C PHE A 99 27.82 5.14 8.48
N LEU A 100 28.60 4.27 7.82
CA LEU A 100 28.36 3.93 6.41
C LEU A 100 27.08 3.11 6.22
N GLY A 101 26.72 2.28 7.19
CA GLY A 101 25.48 1.53 7.20
C GLY A 101 24.25 2.43 7.39
N THR A 102 24.27 3.30 8.41
CA THR A 102 23.14 4.18 8.75
C THR A 102 22.87 5.21 7.65
N PHE A 103 23.91 5.63 6.92
CA PHE A 103 23.78 6.57 5.80
C PHE A 103 23.17 5.94 4.53
N ILE A 104 23.23 4.61 4.38
CA ILE A 104 22.72 3.92 3.19
C ILE A 104 21.30 3.38 3.41
N PHE A 105 20.96 2.89 4.62
CA PHE A 105 19.77 2.06 4.80
C PHE A 105 18.61 2.69 5.58
N GLY A 106 18.77 3.89 6.16
CA GLY A 106 17.69 4.64 6.83
C GLY A 106 17.15 4.01 8.13
N ASP A 107 17.11 2.69 8.23
CA ASP A 107 16.62 1.90 9.35
C ASP A 107 17.75 1.08 10.02
N VAL A 108 17.71 0.97 11.34
CA VAL A 108 18.87 0.77 12.22
C VAL A 108 19.32 -0.71 12.31
N SER A 109 18.46 -1.67 11.93
CA SER A 109 18.76 -3.11 12.03
C SER A 109 19.66 -3.61 10.90
N LEU A 110 19.24 -3.45 9.64
CA LEU A 110 19.97 -3.91 8.45
C LEU A 110 21.24 -3.10 8.16
N SER A 111 21.19 -1.80 8.44
CA SER A 111 22.34 -0.90 8.34
C SER A 111 23.54 -1.37 9.16
N THR A 112 23.33 -2.15 10.22
CA THR A 112 24.40 -2.56 11.13
C THR A 112 24.81 -4.01 10.92
N GLN A 113 23.84 -4.89 10.66
CA GLN A 113 24.07 -6.31 10.42
C GLN A 113 24.81 -6.58 9.10
N PHE A 114 24.42 -5.93 8.00
CA PHE A 114 25.02 -6.19 6.69
C PHE A 114 26.51 -5.79 6.61
N PRO A 115 26.93 -4.61 7.08
CA PRO A 115 28.36 -4.29 7.16
C PRO A 115 29.11 -5.21 8.13
N LEU A 116 28.50 -5.62 9.24
CA LEU A 116 29.14 -6.52 10.21
C LEU A 116 29.40 -7.91 9.62
N LEU A 117 28.41 -8.52 8.97
CA LEU A 117 28.54 -9.80 8.28
C LEU A 117 29.57 -9.71 7.15
N THR A 118 29.55 -8.62 6.37
CA THR A 118 30.55 -8.37 5.32
C THR A 118 31.96 -8.24 5.91
N ILE A 119 32.14 -7.50 7.01
CA ILE A 119 33.42 -7.36 7.71
C ILE A 119 33.92 -8.71 8.21
N VAL A 120 33.04 -9.54 8.77
CA VAL A 120 33.39 -10.86 9.28
C VAL A 120 33.78 -11.79 8.14
N PHE A 121 32.94 -11.97 7.12
CA PHE A 121 33.20 -12.94 6.05
C PHE A 121 34.33 -12.49 5.11
N ALA A 122 34.35 -11.23 4.68
CA ALA A 122 35.47 -10.69 3.89
C ALA A 122 36.78 -10.67 4.70
N GLY A 123 36.69 -10.37 6.00
CA GLY A 123 37.82 -10.39 6.92
C GLY A 123 38.42 -11.79 7.08
N LEU A 124 37.59 -12.82 7.28
CA LEU A 124 37.99 -14.23 7.35
C LEU A 124 38.63 -14.69 6.02
N CYS A 125 38.00 -14.37 4.90
CA CYS A 125 38.50 -14.73 3.57
C CYS A 125 39.86 -14.09 3.28
N GLY A 126 39.96 -12.77 3.49
CA GLY A 126 41.19 -12.01 3.28
C GLY A 126 42.32 -12.42 4.21
N ALA A 127 42.03 -12.64 5.50
CA ALA A 127 43.02 -13.11 6.48
C ALA A 127 43.56 -14.50 6.11
N GLY A 128 42.69 -15.40 5.65
CA GLY A 128 43.07 -16.73 5.19
C GLY A 128 43.93 -16.69 3.92
N LEU A 129 43.45 -16.02 2.86
CA LEU A 129 44.14 -15.94 1.56
C LEU A 129 45.54 -15.31 1.71
N TYR A 130 45.66 -14.21 2.46
CA TYR A 130 46.94 -13.52 2.62
C TYR A 130 47.96 -14.33 3.44
N THR A 131 47.48 -15.13 4.40
CA THR A 131 48.30 -16.06 5.20
C THR A 131 48.81 -17.23 4.36
N LEU A 132 48.05 -17.65 3.33
CA LEU A 132 48.41 -18.76 2.44
C LEU A 132 49.27 -18.32 1.24
N LEU A 133 49.06 -17.10 0.71
CA LEU A 133 49.64 -16.64 -0.55
C LEU A 133 50.91 -15.79 -0.42
N LYS A 134 51.09 -15.00 0.66
CA LYS A 134 52.27 -14.12 0.78
C LYS A 134 53.50 -14.89 1.30
N GLY A 135 54.70 -14.47 0.88
CA GLY A 135 56.01 -15.15 1.01
C GLY A 135 56.57 -15.46 2.42
N THR A 136 55.75 -15.96 3.34
CA THR A 136 56.15 -16.53 4.64
C THR A 136 55.76 -18.01 4.75
N ARG A 137 55.72 -18.74 3.62
CA ARG A 137 55.45 -20.21 3.57
C ARG A 137 56.32 -21.03 4.53
N GLY A 138 57.50 -20.52 4.92
CA GLY A 138 58.43 -21.14 5.85
C GLY A 138 58.27 -20.81 7.34
N GLN A 139 57.39 -19.87 7.74
CA GLN A 139 57.18 -19.50 9.15
C GLN A 139 55.79 -19.87 9.71
N ASN A 140 54.83 -20.19 8.85
CA ASN A 140 53.47 -20.56 9.27
C ASN A 140 53.41 -22.05 9.66
N THR A 141 53.04 -22.35 10.91
CA THR A 141 52.85 -23.74 11.37
C THR A 141 51.66 -24.41 10.65
N LEU A 142 51.58 -25.75 10.68
CA LEU A 142 50.47 -26.49 10.07
C LEU A 142 49.11 -26.01 10.58
N ALA A 143 49.00 -25.70 11.89
CA ALA A 143 47.78 -25.15 12.48
C ALA A 143 47.38 -23.79 11.87
N HIS A 144 48.34 -22.90 11.58
CA HIS A 144 48.05 -21.63 10.90
C HIS A 144 47.51 -21.84 9.49
N LYS A 145 48.01 -22.84 8.76
CA LYS A 145 47.52 -23.17 7.41
C LYS A 145 46.11 -23.74 7.46
N ILE A 146 45.82 -24.62 8.41
CA ILE A 146 44.47 -25.19 8.61
C ILE A 146 43.47 -24.07 8.96
N VAL A 147 43.78 -23.23 9.95
CA VAL A 147 42.90 -22.13 10.35
C VAL A 147 42.71 -21.12 9.22
N ALA A 148 43.78 -20.81 8.45
CA ALA A 148 43.68 -19.94 7.29
C ALA A 148 42.77 -20.53 6.20
N SER A 149 42.91 -21.81 5.86
CA SER A 149 42.04 -22.48 4.89
C SER A 149 40.58 -22.51 5.33
N ILE A 150 40.30 -22.80 6.62
CA ILE A 150 38.95 -22.74 7.18
C ILE A 150 38.40 -21.31 7.08
N GLY A 151 39.21 -20.29 7.40
CA GLY A 151 38.83 -18.89 7.25
C GLY A 151 38.52 -18.49 5.79
N VAL A 152 39.29 -18.99 4.82
CA VAL A 152 38.98 -18.80 3.38
C VAL A 152 37.64 -19.44 3.03
N LEU A 153 37.44 -20.70 3.39
CA LEU A 153 36.21 -21.43 3.06
C LEU A 153 34.98 -20.80 3.72
N ALA A 154 35.05 -20.51 5.02
CA ALA A 154 33.95 -19.87 5.75
C ALA A 154 33.68 -18.45 5.24
N GLY A 155 34.73 -17.69 4.93
CA GLY A 155 34.60 -16.34 4.38
C GLY A 155 34.01 -16.33 2.96
N LEU A 156 34.45 -17.23 2.08
CA LEU A 156 33.87 -17.37 0.73
C LEU A 156 32.43 -17.88 0.79
N ALA A 157 32.15 -18.89 1.63
CA ALA A 157 30.80 -19.42 1.81
C ALA A 157 29.84 -18.33 2.30
N GLY A 158 30.24 -17.53 3.30
CA GLY A 158 29.41 -16.44 3.79
C GLY A 158 29.19 -15.31 2.78
N LEU A 159 30.20 -14.98 1.96
CA LEU A 159 30.03 -14.02 0.87
C LEU A 159 29.13 -14.54 -0.25
N ILE A 160 29.26 -15.81 -0.63
CA ILE A 160 28.39 -16.47 -1.61
C ILE A 160 26.96 -16.52 -1.06
N TRP A 161 26.77 -16.94 0.18
CA TRP A 161 25.48 -16.95 0.85
C TRP A 161 24.84 -15.56 0.85
N GLY A 162 25.60 -14.49 1.16
CA GLY A 162 25.09 -13.12 1.08
C GLY A 162 24.66 -12.69 -0.32
N ILE A 163 25.38 -13.12 -1.37
CA ILE A 163 24.97 -12.87 -2.77
C ILE A 163 23.70 -13.65 -3.11
N VAL A 164 23.67 -14.94 -2.78
CA VAL A 164 22.49 -15.80 -3.01
C VAL A 164 21.27 -15.22 -2.31
N TRP A 165 21.41 -14.82 -1.05
CA TRP A 165 20.35 -14.17 -0.28
C TRP A 165 19.91 -12.83 -0.90
N LEU A 166 20.81 -12.02 -1.48
CA LEU A 166 20.41 -10.81 -2.20
C LEU A 166 19.66 -11.10 -3.51
N THR A 167 19.95 -12.21 -4.18
CA THR A 167 19.30 -12.60 -5.43
C THR A 167 18.02 -13.42 -5.23
N ASP A 168 17.79 -13.93 -4.03
CA ASP A 168 16.62 -14.69 -3.63
C ASP A 168 15.34 -13.85 -3.79
N THR A 169 14.29 -14.44 -4.34
CA THR A 169 13.02 -13.77 -4.69
C THR A 169 11.95 -13.88 -3.60
N GLY A 170 12.19 -14.72 -2.59
CA GLY A 170 11.35 -14.86 -1.41
C GLY A 170 10.61 -16.19 -1.37
N PHE A 171 9.33 -16.15 -1.04
CA PHE A 171 8.51 -17.32 -0.79
C PHE A 171 7.03 -17.06 -1.10
N GLU A 172 6.33 -18.10 -1.50
CA GLU A 172 4.86 -18.09 -1.55
C GLU A 172 4.28 -18.23 -0.13
N PRO A 173 3.12 -17.62 0.17
CA PRO A 173 2.48 -17.73 1.48
C PRO A 173 2.27 -19.19 1.90
N GLU A 174 2.65 -19.53 3.14
CA GLU A 174 2.54 -20.91 3.65
C GLU A 174 1.09 -21.40 3.75
N VAL A 175 0.14 -20.48 3.94
CA VAL A 175 -1.30 -20.74 4.03
C VAL A 175 -2.02 -19.87 3.01
N GLU A 176 -2.70 -20.52 2.07
CA GLU A 176 -3.56 -19.83 1.12
C GLU A 176 -4.81 -19.29 1.82
N HIS A 177 -5.15 -18.04 1.53
CA HIS A 177 -6.41 -17.45 2.01
C HIS A 177 -7.59 -18.12 1.31
N ILE A 178 -8.63 -18.45 2.07
CA ILE A 178 -9.90 -18.91 1.49
C ILE A 178 -10.61 -17.70 0.87
N ASN A 179 -10.99 -17.80 -0.41
CA ASN A 179 -11.85 -16.79 -1.05
C ASN A 179 -13.29 -16.94 -0.54
N ALA A 180 -13.67 -16.07 0.41
CA ALA A 180 -14.95 -16.09 1.09
C ALA A 180 -16.15 -15.93 0.14
N ALA A 181 -16.00 -15.11 -0.91
CA ALA A 181 -17.06 -14.84 -1.86
C ALA A 181 -17.33 -16.02 -2.82
N LEU A 182 -16.29 -16.79 -3.19
CA LEU A 182 -16.44 -17.99 -4.01
C LEU A 182 -16.88 -19.22 -3.21
N LYS A 183 -16.66 -19.22 -1.89
CA LYS A 183 -17.12 -20.28 -1.00
C LYS A 183 -18.65 -20.31 -0.85
N ALA A 184 -19.31 -19.15 -0.85
CA ALA A 184 -20.77 -19.08 -0.79
C ALA A 184 -21.43 -19.80 -1.97
N GLU A 185 -22.67 -20.27 -1.84
CA GLU A 185 -23.38 -20.92 -2.96
C GLU A 185 -23.95 -19.91 -3.95
N TYR A 186 -24.28 -18.69 -3.47
CA TYR A 186 -24.86 -17.64 -4.31
C TYR A 186 -23.90 -17.20 -5.42
N ARG A 187 -24.44 -17.03 -6.62
CA ARG A 187 -23.74 -16.48 -7.78
C ARG A 187 -24.59 -15.34 -8.35
N PRO A 188 -24.05 -14.11 -8.46
CA PRO A 188 -24.78 -13.03 -9.08
C PRO A 188 -24.92 -13.27 -10.59
N GLU A 189 -25.85 -12.54 -11.22
CA GLU A 189 -25.99 -12.58 -12.68
C GLU A 189 -24.73 -12.00 -13.34
N HIS A 190 -24.23 -12.67 -14.38
CA HIS A 190 -23.06 -12.21 -15.12
C HIS A 190 -23.44 -11.04 -16.02
N ILE A 191 -22.52 -10.09 -16.18
CA ILE A 191 -22.74 -8.92 -17.04
C ILE A 191 -22.85 -9.36 -18.51
N GLY A 192 -23.95 -8.98 -19.17
CA GLY A 192 -24.22 -9.32 -20.57
C GLY A 192 -23.49 -8.47 -21.62
N LEU A 193 -22.52 -7.66 -21.21
CA LEU A 193 -21.66 -6.88 -22.12
C LEU A 193 -20.37 -7.64 -22.46
N PRO A 194 -19.64 -7.26 -23.53
CA PRO A 194 -18.32 -7.81 -23.82
C PRO A 194 -17.31 -7.53 -22.70
N ASP A 195 -16.27 -8.37 -22.57
CA ASP A 195 -15.14 -8.12 -21.67
C ASP A 195 -14.56 -6.71 -21.93
N PRO A 196 -14.57 -5.81 -20.92
CA PRO A 196 -14.15 -4.42 -21.09
C PRO A 196 -12.64 -4.26 -21.37
N SER A 197 -11.84 -5.31 -21.24
CA SER A 197 -10.43 -5.31 -21.61
C SER A 197 -10.15 -5.75 -23.05
N GLU A 198 -11.17 -6.17 -23.79
CA GLU A 198 -11.06 -6.44 -25.21
C GLU A 198 -10.99 -5.12 -26.02
N PRO A 199 -10.19 -5.08 -27.10
CA PRO A 199 -10.14 -3.92 -27.99
C PRO A 199 -11.52 -3.56 -28.54
N GLY A 200 -11.79 -2.26 -28.65
CA GLY A 200 -13.00 -1.75 -29.28
C GLY A 200 -12.92 -1.69 -30.80
N ASN A 201 -13.90 -1.01 -31.41
CA ASN A 201 -14.08 -1.00 -32.87
C ASN A 201 -13.28 0.09 -33.60
N PHE A 202 -12.62 1.00 -32.89
CA PHE A 202 -11.88 2.10 -33.51
C PHE A 202 -10.43 1.70 -33.80
N GLU A 203 -9.94 2.09 -34.98
CA GLU A 203 -8.50 2.13 -35.25
C GLU A 203 -7.86 3.20 -34.34
N VAL A 204 -6.70 2.88 -33.76
CA VAL A 204 -6.02 3.77 -32.81
C VAL A 204 -4.94 4.58 -33.55
N GLU A 205 -5.01 5.90 -33.41
CA GLU A 205 -3.94 6.82 -33.79
C GLU A 205 -3.12 7.23 -32.56
N PHE A 206 -1.88 7.63 -32.80
CA PHE A 206 -0.92 8.01 -31.77
C PHE A 206 -0.22 9.31 -32.15
N LEU A 207 0.00 10.20 -31.18
CA LEU A 207 0.87 11.36 -31.30
C LEU A 207 1.46 11.77 -29.95
N THR A 208 2.44 12.66 -29.97
CA THR A 208 2.94 13.35 -28.78
C THR A 208 2.75 14.86 -28.88
N TYR A 209 2.51 15.49 -27.74
CA TYR A 209 2.64 16.94 -27.62
C TYR A 209 3.59 17.28 -26.48
N GLY A 210 4.29 18.40 -26.62
CA GLY A 210 5.36 18.72 -25.69
C GLY A 210 6.16 19.97 -26.05
N SER A 211 7.16 20.28 -25.22
CA SER A 211 7.90 21.54 -25.30
C SER A 211 8.66 21.80 -26.62
N GLY A 212 8.95 20.75 -27.39
CA GLY A 212 9.83 20.81 -28.56
C GLY A 212 11.30 21.03 -28.22
N LYS A 213 11.66 20.99 -26.93
CA LYS A 213 12.97 21.38 -26.40
C LYS A 213 13.50 20.41 -25.35
N ASP A 214 12.85 19.27 -25.16
CA ASP A 214 13.34 18.23 -24.26
C ASP A 214 14.73 17.76 -24.70
N LYS A 215 15.66 17.66 -23.73
CA LYS A 215 17.06 17.34 -23.99
C LYS A 215 17.33 15.84 -24.08
N HIS A 216 16.45 15.02 -23.55
CA HIS A 216 16.66 13.58 -23.36
C HIS A 216 15.63 12.74 -24.11
N ARG A 217 14.51 13.34 -24.50
CA ARG A 217 13.34 12.66 -25.06
C ARG A 217 12.99 13.24 -26.42
N PRO A 218 13.45 12.64 -27.53
CA PRO A 218 13.17 13.12 -28.88
C PRO A 218 11.67 13.35 -29.13
N GLU A 219 10.82 12.49 -28.58
CA GLU A 219 9.36 12.55 -28.72
C GLU A 219 8.70 13.78 -28.07
N PHE A 220 9.39 14.47 -27.15
CA PHE A 220 9.00 15.76 -26.58
C PHE A 220 9.98 16.90 -26.97
N GLY A 221 10.95 16.56 -27.80
CA GLY A 221 12.00 17.41 -28.34
C GLY A 221 11.80 17.63 -29.84
N GLU A 222 12.77 17.20 -30.65
CA GLU A 222 12.76 17.46 -32.10
C GLU A 222 11.72 16.66 -32.91
N GLU A 223 11.20 15.55 -32.36
CA GLU A 223 10.23 14.67 -33.02
C GLU A 223 8.79 14.90 -32.56
N VAL A 224 8.52 15.93 -31.75
CA VAL A 224 7.18 16.19 -31.22
C VAL A 224 6.17 16.55 -32.32
N ASP A 225 4.97 15.99 -32.26
CA ASP A 225 3.93 16.26 -33.27
C ASP A 225 3.27 17.64 -33.06
N ILE A 226 2.99 17.99 -31.80
CA ILE A 226 2.39 19.29 -31.43
C ILE A 226 3.26 20.00 -30.38
N VAL A 227 3.81 21.15 -30.74
CA VAL A 227 4.61 21.97 -29.81
C VAL A 227 3.68 22.75 -28.87
N THR A 228 3.95 22.68 -27.57
CA THR A 228 3.21 23.39 -26.51
C THR A 228 4.06 24.47 -25.84
N ASP A 229 3.41 25.59 -25.48
CA ASP A 229 3.99 26.57 -24.55
C ASP A 229 4.01 26.01 -23.13
N SER A 230 5.07 26.34 -22.38
CA SER A 230 5.25 26.00 -20.97
C SER A 230 4.33 26.80 -20.04
N VAL A 231 4.20 26.35 -18.80
CA VAL A 231 3.46 27.03 -17.72
C VAL A 231 4.37 27.38 -16.54
N ASP A 232 4.03 28.43 -15.80
CA ASP A 232 4.78 28.88 -14.61
C ASP A 232 4.16 28.24 -13.35
N GLY A 233 4.83 27.21 -12.82
CA GLY A 233 4.45 26.51 -11.60
C GLY A 233 5.22 26.97 -10.35
N SER A 234 5.96 28.08 -10.41
CA SER A 234 6.85 28.51 -9.32
C SER A 234 6.16 28.95 -8.02
N ARG A 235 4.81 28.94 -7.99
CA ARG A 235 3.98 29.15 -6.79
C ARG A 235 3.48 27.85 -6.15
N LEU A 236 3.55 26.74 -6.87
CA LEU A 236 3.09 25.43 -6.42
C LEU A 236 4.24 24.46 -6.21
N ILE A 237 5.50 24.87 -6.37
CA ILE A 237 6.63 23.97 -6.18
C ILE A 237 7.71 24.67 -5.39
N ASP A 238 7.99 24.11 -4.22
CA ASP A 238 9.00 24.63 -3.34
C ASP A 238 10.38 24.01 -3.60
N ASN A 239 11.40 24.61 -2.99
CA ASN A 239 12.78 24.15 -3.04
C ASN A 239 13.49 24.14 -4.40
N TRP A 240 12.85 24.52 -5.52
CA TRP A 240 13.50 24.49 -6.84
C TRP A 240 14.77 25.35 -6.94
N LYS A 241 14.85 26.46 -6.18
CA LYS A 241 16.01 27.36 -6.18
C LYS A 241 17.23 26.80 -5.44
N LYS A 242 17.07 25.72 -4.65
CA LYS A 242 18.11 25.05 -3.88
C LYS A 242 19.02 24.21 -4.80
N LEU A 243 20.04 23.56 -4.23
CA LEU A 243 21.07 22.84 -5.00
C LEU A 243 20.49 21.73 -5.88
N SER A 244 19.60 20.90 -5.33
CA SER A 244 18.86 19.83 -6.02
C SER A 244 18.10 20.37 -7.23
N GLY A 245 17.28 21.40 -7.06
CA GLY A 245 16.51 22.01 -8.14
C GLY A 245 17.37 22.69 -9.22
N ARG A 246 18.55 23.24 -8.86
CA ARG A 246 19.53 23.72 -9.87
C ARG A 246 20.15 22.59 -10.69
N ILE A 247 20.45 21.45 -10.07
CA ILE A 247 20.94 20.26 -10.78
C ILE A 247 19.84 19.73 -11.71
N ARG A 248 18.60 19.66 -11.21
CA ARG A 248 17.39 19.32 -11.98
C ARG A 248 17.19 20.24 -13.18
N THR A 249 17.32 21.55 -12.99
CA THR A 249 17.24 22.56 -14.07
C THR A 249 18.31 22.32 -15.13
N LYS A 250 19.53 21.96 -14.72
CA LYS A 250 20.61 21.64 -15.67
C LYS A 250 20.30 20.38 -16.47
N TYR A 251 19.77 19.36 -15.80
CA TYR A 251 19.36 18.10 -16.42
C TYR A 251 18.25 18.35 -17.44
N TRP A 252 17.09 18.84 -17.04
CA TRP A 252 15.93 19.02 -17.93
C TRP A 252 16.06 20.19 -18.90
N GLY A 253 16.74 21.27 -18.51
CA GLY A 253 16.86 22.48 -19.32
C GLY A 253 15.79 23.54 -19.09
N HIS A 254 14.90 23.33 -18.13
CA HIS A 254 13.91 24.31 -17.67
C HIS A 254 13.83 24.30 -16.14
N ASP A 255 13.24 25.34 -15.56
CA ASP A 255 12.95 25.45 -14.13
C ASP A 255 11.44 25.42 -13.85
N ASP A 256 11.05 25.68 -12.61
CA ASP A 256 9.68 25.79 -12.10
C ASP A 256 8.84 26.87 -12.82
N LYS A 257 9.47 27.83 -13.50
CA LYS A 257 8.76 28.90 -14.23
C LYS A 257 8.40 28.55 -15.66
N ALA A 258 8.89 27.43 -16.15
CA ALA A 258 8.71 26.98 -17.52
C ALA A 258 8.51 25.46 -17.56
N LEU A 259 7.57 24.97 -16.75
CA LEU A 259 7.21 23.56 -16.74
C LEU A 259 6.60 23.16 -18.09
N PRO A 260 7.06 22.07 -18.72
CA PRO A 260 6.56 21.63 -20.01
C PRO A 260 5.18 20.97 -19.87
N ILE A 261 4.37 21.11 -20.92
CA ILE A 261 3.07 20.43 -21.05
C ILE A 261 3.27 19.29 -22.03
N ASN A 262 3.74 18.14 -21.53
CA ASN A 262 4.17 16.97 -22.30
C ASN A 262 3.21 15.79 -22.10
N ALA A 263 2.73 15.16 -23.17
CA ALA A 263 1.99 13.91 -23.06
C ALA A 263 2.08 13.03 -24.31
N ARG A 264 1.92 11.73 -24.09
CA ARG A 264 1.65 10.73 -25.13
C ARG A 264 0.15 10.56 -25.28
N VAL A 265 -0.36 10.58 -26.50
CA VAL A 265 -1.80 10.52 -26.77
C VAL A 265 -2.12 9.34 -27.67
N TRP A 266 -3.04 8.50 -27.23
CA TRP A 266 -3.71 7.50 -28.05
C TRP A 266 -5.15 7.94 -28.24
N TYR A 267 -5.64 7.96 -29.48
CA TYR A 267 -6.97 8.48 -29.78
C TYR A 267 -7.67 7.70 -30.89
N PRO A 268 -9.01 7.70 -30.92
CA PRO A 268 -9.76 6.96 -31.93
C PRO A 268 -9.70 7.67 -33.27
N LYS A 269 -9.44 6.91 -34.34
CA LYS A 269 -9.55 7.41 -35.71
C LYS A 269 -11.02 7.59 -36.07
N GLY A 270 -11.45 8.84 -36.21
CA GLY A 270 -12.81 9.20 -36.57
C GLY A 270 -13.09 10.69 -36.43
N GLU A 271 -14.34 11.07 -36.65
CA GLU A 271 -14.81 12.46 -36.56
C GLU A 271 -15.08 12.92 -35.12
N GLY A 272 -15.34 11.99 -34.19
CA GLY A 272 -15.71 12.30 -32.81
C GLY A 272 -17.12 12.91 -32.69
N PRO A 273 -17.42 13.66 -31.61
CA PRO A 273 -16.51 13.93 -30.49
C PRO A 273 -16.31 12.68 -29.60
N PHE A 274 -15.14 12.58 -28.96
CA PHE A 274 -14.78 11.47 -28.07
C PHE A 274 -14.48 11.99 -26.66
N PRO A 275 -14.92 11.30 -25.59
CA PRO A 275 -14.49 11.60 -24.22
C PRO A 275 -12.97 11.63 -24.08
N VAL A 276 -12.46 12.37 -23.10
CA VAL A 276 -11.02 12.50 -22.85
C VAL A 276 -10.66 12.08 -21.42
N ALA A 277 -9.63 11.23 -21.30
CA ALA A 277 -9.09 10.76 -20.05
C ALA A 277 -7.59 11.08 -19.97
N LEU A 278 -7.17 11.79 -18.92
CA LEU A 278 -5.75 12.03 -18.64
C LEU A 278 -5.30 11.11 -17.53
N ILE A 279 -4.12 10.50 -17.65
CA ILE A 279 -3.46 9.78 -16.57
C ILE A 279 -2.11 10.39 -16.24
N VAL A 280 -1.79 10.49 -14.96
CA VAL A 280 -0.48 10.93 -14.49
C VAL A 280 0.17 9.86 -13.60
N HIS A 281 1.46 9.64 -13.81
CA HIS A 281 2.24 8.71 -12.99
C HIS A 281 2.58 9.30 -11.62
N GLY A 282 2.99 8.45 -10.69
CA GLY A 282 3.46 8.86 -9.38
C GLY A 282 4.92 9.24 -9.32
N ASN A 283 5.43 9.38 -8.09
CA ASN A 283 6.84 9.61 -7.85
C ASN A 283 7.64 8.36 -8.17
N HIS A 284 8.48 8.47 -9.20
CA HIS A 284 9.50 7.48 -9.52
C HIS A 284 10.86 8.19 -9.60
N SER A 285 11.90 7.53 -10.08
CA SER A 285 13.12 8.24 -10.48
C SER A 285 12.82 9.21 -11.63
N MET A 286 13.17 10.48 -11.49
CA MET A 286 13.10 11.48 -12.58
C MET A 286 13.91 11.11 -13.83
N TYR A 287 14.79 10.12 -13.72
CA TYR A 287 15.65 9.65 -14.80
C TYR A 287 15.12 8.40 -15.50
N ASP A 288 14.02 7.83 -14.99
CA ASP A 288 13.36 6.65 -15.52
C ASP A 288 11.87 6.96 -15.80
N TYR A 289 11.56 7.13 -17.09
CA TYR A 289 10.34 7.81 -17.52
C TYR A 289 9.11 6.92 -17.39
N SER A 290 8.15 7.39 -16.59
CA SER A 290 7.00 6.58 -16.18
C SER A 290 5.78 6.69 -17.10
N ASP A 291 5.70 7.73 -17.94
CA ASP A 291 4.53 8.03 -18.79
C ASP A 291 4.29 7.00 -19.91
N SER A 292 5.34 6.33 -20.41
CA SER A 292 5.17 5.28 -21.41
C SER A 292 4.51 4.01 -20.85
N GLY A 293 4.52 3.84 -19.53
CA GLY A 293 4.02 2.65 -18.86
C GLY A 293 2.51 2.41 -18.97
N TYR A 294 1.75 3.39 -19.47
CA TYR A 294 0.29 3.30 -19.64
C TYR A 294 -0.14 3.12 -21.10
N GLU A 295 0.78 2.82 -22.01
CA GLU A 295 0.46 2.59 -23.42
C GLU A 295 -0.62 1.52 -23.63
N TYR A 296 -0.62 0.46 -22.81
CA TYR A 296 -1.60 -0.62 -22.88
C TYR A 296 -3.04 -0.12 -22.59
N LEU A 297 -3.22 0.77 -21.61
CA LEU A 297 -4.49 1.45 -21.37
C LEU A 297 -4.81 2.45 -22.47
N GLY A 298 -3.81 3.22 -22.92
CA GLY A 298 -3.99 4.20 -23.98
C GLY A 298 -4.56 3.58 -25.26
N LYS A 299 -3.98 2.47 -25.71
CA LYS A 299 -4.46 1.71 -26.87
C LYS A 299 -5.85 1.14 -26.65
N LEU A 300 -6.11 0.55 -25.49
CA LEU A 300 -7.41 -0.03 -25.15
C LEU A 300 -8.52 1.04 -25.18
N LEU A 301 -8.36 2.11 -24.41
CA LEU A 301 -9.35 3.17 -24.29
C LEU A 301 -9.58 3.88 -25.62
N ALA A 302 -8.52 4.15 -26.38
CA ALA A 302 -8.63 4.73 -27.72
C ALA A 302 -9.41 3.83 -28.69
N SER A 303 -9.16 2.51 -28.66
CA SER A 303 -9.92 1.57 -29.50
C SER A 303 -11.40 1.51 -29.12
N GLN A 304 -11.74 1.88 -27.88
CA GLN A 304 -13.10 1.93 -27.33
C GLN A 304 -13.77 3.30 -27.47
N GLY A 305 -13.13 4.26 -28.15
CA GLY A 305 -13.70 5.57 -28.41
C GLY A 305 -13.45 6.60 -27.30
N ILE A 306 -12.38 6.46 -26.52
CA ILE A 306 -11.96 7.41 -25.48
C ILE A 306 -10.54 7.89 -25.79
N ILE A 307 -10.35 9.20 -25.90
CA ILE A 307 -9.00 9.79 -26.05
C ILE A 307 -8.26 9.62 -24.72
N MET A 308 -7.07 9.03 -24.76
CA MET A 308 -6.24 8.83 -23.57
C MET A 308 -4.92 9.59 -23.72
N ALA A 309 -4.63 10.45 -22.76
CA ALA A 309 -3.35 11.17 -22.66
C ALA A 309 -2.58 10.73 -21.40
N SER A 310 -1.41 10.11 -21.59
CA SER A 310 -0.46 9.84 -20.51
C SER A 310 0.47 11.02 -20.34
N VAL A 311 0.30 11.74 -19.23
CA VAL A 311 0.98 12.98 -18.91
C VAL A 311 2.38 12.70 -18.34
N ASP A 312 3.37 13.43 -18.84
CA ASP A 312 4.75 13.39 -18.37
C ASP A 312 4.96 14.43 -17.27
N GLU A 313 5.26 13.95 -16.07
CA GLU A 313 5.65 14.76 -14.91
C GLU A 313 6.98 14.29 -14.31
N ASN A 314 7.81 13.59 -15.10
CA ASN A 314 9.09 13.07 -14.61
C ASN A 314 10.00 14.20 -14.12
N PHE A 315 9.79 15.44 -14.59
CA PHE A 315 10.57 16.60 -14.15
C PHE A 315 10.31 17.05 -12.70
N ILE A 316 9.20 16.63 -12.08
CA ILE A 316 8.89 16.85 -10.65
C ILE A 316 9.01 15.58 -9.78
N ASN A 317 9.48 14.47 -10.36
CA ASN A 317 9.82 13.25 -9.62
C ASN A 317 11.09 13.40 -8.78
N SER A 318 11.25 12.53 -7.79
CA SER A 318 12.49 12.44 -6.98
C SER A 318 13.68 12.02 -7.84
N GLY A 319 14.86 12.51 -7.49
CA GLY A 319 16.10 12.12 -8.15
C GLY A 319 17.22 11.88 -7.15
N TRP A 320 18.23 11.09 -7.53
CA TRP A 320 19.40 10.87 -6.67
C TRP A 320 20.11 12.18 -6.27
N SER A 321 19.95 13.26 -7.05
CA SER A 321 20.42 14.60 -6.73
C SER A 321 19.87 15.15 -5.41
N ASP A 322 18.71 14.65 -4.99
CA ASP A 322 18.00 15.09 -3.79
C ASP A 322 18.70 14.57 -2.53
N LEU A 323 19.55 13.52 -2.63
CA LEU A 323 20.43 13.05 -1.54
C LEU A 323 21.47 14.11 -1.10
N PHE A 324 21.74 15.10 -1.94
CA PHE A 324 22.75 16.15 -1.70
C PHE A 324 22.11 17.52 -1.39
N GLY A 325 20.80 17.56 -1.16
CA GLY A 325 20.04 18.78 -0.85
C GLY A 325 18.72 18.44 -0.16
N ASN A 326 17.75 19.34 -0.26
CA ASN A 326 16.35 18.99 0.01
C ASN A 326 15.71 18.59 -1.33
N GLY A 327 14.86 17.57 -1.36
CA GLY A 327 14.02 17.30 -2.52
C GLY A 327 13.12 18.49 -2.88
N LEU A 328 12.34 18.33 -3.93
CA LEU A 328 11.18 19.21 -4.11
C LEU A 328 10.20 18.95 -2.95
N ASP A 329 9.56 20.03 -2.51
CA ASP A 329 8.45 19.97 -1.57
C ASP A 329 7.23 20.56 -2.29
N GLU A 330 6.02 20.21 -1.83
CA GLU A 330 4.74 20.68 -2.40
C GLU A 330 4.55 20.29 -3.88
N GLU A 331 5.04 19.14 -4.33
CA GLU A 331 4.88 18.78 -5.74
C GLU A 331 3.48 18.25 -6.07
N ASN A 332 2.76 17.62 -5.13
CA ASN A 332 1.50 16.91 -5.44
C ASN A 332 0.35 17.81 -5.89
N ASP A 333 0.25 19.02 -5.35
CA ASP A 333 -0.68 20.04 -5.83
C ASP A 333 -0.28 20.60 -7.19
N ALA A 334 1.03 20.75 -7.47
CA ALA A 334 1.49 21.07 -8.81
C ALA A 334 1.12 19.98 -9.83
N ARG A 335 1.18 18.69 -9.45
CA ARG A 335 0.72 17.57 -10.31
C ARG A 335 -0.76 17.69 -10.67
N GLY A 336 -1.60 17.91 -9.66
CA GLY A 336 -3.05 18.08 -9.87
C GLY A 336 -3.37 19.30 -10.73
N TRP A 337 -2.64 20.40 -10.51
CA TRP A 337 -2.76 21.62 -11.32
C TRP A 337 -2.30 21.40 -12.78
N LEU A 338 -1.21 20.68 -13.01
CA LEU A 338 -0.71 20.37 -14.35
C LEU A 338 -1.75 19.58 -15.16
N LEU A 339 -2.41 18.57 -14.60
CA LEU A 339 -3.52 17.88 -15.26
C LEU A 339 -4.59 18.84 -15.83
N LEU A 340 -4.92 19.90 -15.09
CA LEU A 340 -5.89 20.91 -15.53
C LEU A 340 -5.31 21.87 -16.59
N GLU A 341 -4.01 22.18 -16.54
CA GLU A 341 -3.32 22.91 -17.61
C GLU A 341 -3.30 22.12 -18.93
N HIS A 342 -3.16 20.80 -18.87
CA HIS A 342 -3.31 19.91 -20.03
C HIS A 342 -4.73 20.00 -20.62
N LEU A 343 -5.78 19.93 -19.78
CA LEU A 343 -7.17 20.11 -20.25
C LEU A 343 -7.41 21.50 -20.85
N ARG A 344 -6.73 22.54 -20.37
CA ARG A 344 -6.78 23.88 -20.97
C ARG A 344 -6.21 23.89 -22.40
N LYS A 345 -5.14 23.12 -22.68
CA LYS A 345 -4.65 22.93 -24.07
C LYS A 345 -5.67 22.19 -24.92
N TRP A 346 -6.28 21.12 -24.39
CA TRP A 346 -7.34 20.37 -25.08
C TRP A 346 -8.53 21.25 -25.45
N ARG A 347 -9.00 22.13 -24.55
CA ARG A 347 -10.04 23.13 -24.84
C ARG A 347 -9.67 24.03 -26.02
N LYS A 348 -8.43 24.52 -26.05
CA LYS A 348 -7.94 25.37 -27.14
C LYS A 348 -7.88 24.61 -28.46
N TRP A 349 -7.31 23.40 -28.47
CA TRP A 349 -7.23 22.55 -29.65
C TRP A 349 -8.60 22.18 -30.21
N ASN A 350 -9.57 21.89 -29.34
CA ASN A 350 -10.93 21.58 -29.76
C ASN A 350 -11.64 22.75 -30.47
N GLN A 351 -11.16 23.99 -30.28
CA GLN A 351 -11.72 25.22 -30.86
C GLN A 351 -10.90 25.78 -32.03
N ASP A 352 -9.70 25.26 -32.28
CA ASP A 352 -8.78 25.76 -33.30
C ASP A 352 -8.89 24.93 -34.58
N SER A 353 -9.31 25.54 -35.70
CA SER A 353 -9.53 24.86 -36.98
C SER A 353 -8.28 24.26 -37.60
N GLU A 354 -7.10 24.71 -37.17
CA GLU A 354 -5.81 24.17 -37.62
C GLU A 354 -5.35 22.99 -36.75
N SER A 355 -6.02 22.72 -35.62
CA SER A 355 -5.69 21.60 -34.74
C SER A 355 -6.21 20.27 -35.30
N PRO A 356 -5.46 19.16 -35.16
CA PRO A 356 -5.97 17.83 -35.49
C PRO A 356 -7.16 17.41 -34.62
N PHE A 357 -7.38 18.09 -33.49
CA PHE A 357 -8.46 17.81 -32.55
C PHE A 357 -9.64 18.78 -32.65
N PHE A 358 -9.70 19.63 -33.69
CA PHE A 358 -10.81 20.55 -33.90
C PHE A 358 -12.16 19.82 -33.89
N GLN A 359 -13.03 20.16 -32.94
CA GLN A 359 -14.35 19.54 -32.75
C GLN A 359 -14.36 18.02 -32.51
N LYS A 360 -13.21 17.41 -32.19
CA LYS A 360 -13.08 15.96 -31.97
C LYS A 360 -13.17 15.55 -30.51
N VAL A 361 -13.13 16.50 -29.57
CA VAL A 361 -13.02 16.21 -28.13
C VAL A 361 -14.32 16.56 -27.43
N ASP A 362 -14.86 15.59 -26.70
CA ASP A 362 -16.02 15.79 -25.83
C ASP A 362 -15.56 16.24 -24.43
N LEU A 363 -15.57 17.55 -24.21
CA LEU A 363 -15.19 18.14 -22.92
C LEU A 363 -16.33 18.13 -21.89
N GLU A 364 -17.50 17.58 -22.24
CA GLU A 364 -18.58 17.30 -21.28
C GLU A 364 -18.39 15.93 -20.61
N ASN A 365 -17.45 15.11 -21.10
CA ASN A 365 -17.13 13.80 -20.56
C ASN A 365 -15.61 13.67 -20.34
N VAL A 366 -15.14 14.22 -19.21
CA VAL A 366 -13.73 14.24 -18.84
C VAL A 366 -13.45 13.30 -17.67
N ALA A 367 -12.35 12.55 -17.75
CA ALA A 367 -11.76 11.85 -16.61
C ALA A 367 -10.33 12.30 -16.32
N VAL A 368 -9.98 12.33 -15.03
CA VAL A 368 -8.60 12.49 -14.57
C VAL A 368 -8.22 11.26 -13.74
N MET A 369 -7.03 10.73 -14.01
CA MET A 369 -6.56 9.49 -13.44
C MET A 369 -5.14 9.65 -12.94
N GLY A 370 -4.71 8.82 -12.01
CA GLY A 370 -3.30 8.71 -11.71
C GLY A 370 -2.93 7.59 -10.76
N HIS A 371 -1.63 7.38 -10.64
CA HIS A 371 -1.04 6.28 -9.88
C HIS A 371 -0.16 6.81 -8.76
N SER A 372 -0.24 6.28 -7.54
CA SER A 372 0.62 6.66 -6.40
C SER A 372 0.43 8.14 -6.06
N ARG A 373 1.49 8.95 -6.06
CA ARG A 373 1.37 10.43 -5.98
C ARG A 373 0.46 11.03 -7.06
N GLY A 374 0.43 10.41 -8.24
CA GLY A 374 -0.48 10.80 -9.31
C GLY A 374 -1.95 10.51 -9.00
N GLY A 375 -2.23 9.48 -8.19
CA GLY A 375 -3.61 9.16 -7.79
C GLY A 375 -4.18 10.20 -6.81
N GLU A 376 -3.35 10.70 -5.88
CA GLU A 376 -3.71 11.88 -5.08
C GLU A 376 -3.87 13.12 -5.97
N ALA A 377 -2.95 13.32 -6.93
CA ALA A 377 -3.01 14.43 -7.88
C ALA A 377 -4.31 14.45 -8.71
N ALA A 378 -4.86 13.30 -9.09
CA ALA A 378 -6.14 13.21 -9.79
C ALA A 378 -7.32 13.74 -8.93
N ALA A 379 -7.34 13.41 -7.63
CA ALA A 379 -8.32 13.96 -6.70
C ALA A 379 -8.12 15.47 -6.49
N ILE A 380 -6.86 15.93 -6.39
CA ILE A 380 -6.52 17.37 -6.30
C ILE A 380 -6.97 18.11 -7.56
N ALA A 381 -6.79 17.53 -8.76
CA ALA A 381 -7.28 18.11 -10.00
C ALA A 381 -8.81 18.27 -9.97
N GLY A 382 -9.54 17.25 -9.50
CA GLY A 382 -10.99 17.33 -9.27
C GLY A 382 -11.38 18.49 -8.35
N PHE A 383 -10.67 18.67 -7.23
CA PHE A 383 -10.87 19.77 -6.30
C PHE A 383 -10.56 21.15 -6.92
N PHE A 384 -9.34 21.34 -7.43
CA PHE A 384 -8.88 22.60 -8.02
C PHE A 384 -9.72 23.06 -9.21
N ASN A 385 -10.30 22.13 -9.96
CA ASN A 385 -11.17 22.41 -11.08
C ASN A 385 -12.39 23.28 -10.71
N THR A 386 -12.85 23.20 -9.46
CA THR A 386 -14.02 23.95 -8.95
C THR A 386 -13.65 25.33 -8.37
N LEU A 387 -12.37 25.60 -8.20
CA LEU A 387 -11.88 26.79 -7.50
C LEU A 387 -11.53 27.91 -8.48
N LYS A 388 -11.63 29.14 -7.97
CA LYS A 388 -11.16 30.35 -8.67
C LYS A 388 -9.69 30.69 -8.38
N TYR A 389 -9.18 30.23 -7.25
CA TYR A 389 -7.84 30.54 -6.77
C TYR A 389 -7.20 29.28 -6.18
N TYR A 390 -5.89 29.18 -6.28
CA TYR A 390 -5.11 28.21 -5.52
C TYR A 390 -5.28 28.45 -4.01
N PRO A 391 -5.56 27.41 -3.20
CA PRO A 391 -5.82 27.57 -1.77
C PRO A 391 -4.69 28.26 -0.99
N ASP A 392 -3.42 27.98 -1.33
CA ASP A 392 -2.29 28.42 -0.51
C ASP A 392 -1.66 29.75 -0.97
N ASP A 393 -1.86 30.15 -2.24
CA ASP A 393 -1.52 31.49 -2.75
C ASP A 393 -2.51 31.96 -3.82
N ALA A 394 -3.47 32.81 -3.44
CA ALA A 394 -4.48 33.36 -4.34
C ALA A 394 -3.95 34.23 -5.51
N LYS A 395 -2.64 34.51 -5.57
CA LYS A 395 -2.02 35.10 -6.78
C LYS A 395 -1.99 34.12 -7.95
N GLN A 396 -2.11 32.82 -7.68
CA GLN A 396 -2.35 31.81 -8.68
C GLN A 396 -3.87 31.72 -8.90
N GLU A 397 -4.33 32.31 -10.00
CA GLU A 397 -5.74 32.26 -10.40
C GLU A 397 -6.02 31.01 -11.23
N PHE A 398 -7.21 30.47 -11.05
CA PHE A 398 -7.73 29.33 -11.79
C PHE A 398 -8.91 29.76 -12.66
N ASP A 399 -8.95 29.18 -13.86
CA ASP A 399 -10.04 29.29 -14.84
C ASP A 399 -10.11 27.95 -15.57
N PHE A 400 -10.54 26.93 -14.81
CA PHE A 400 -10.63 25.55 -15.27
C PHE A 400 -12.09 25.21 -15.55
N GLY A 401 -12.89 24.80 -14.55
CA GLY A 401 -14.33 24.57 -14.72
C GLY A 401 -14.68 23.54 -15.80
N PHE A 402 -13.91 22.45 -15.89
CA PHE A 402 -14.20 21.31 -16.78
C PHE A 402 -15.26 20.39 -16.18
N ASN A 403 -16.01 19.68 -17.02
CA ASN A 403 -16.97 18.68 -16.58
C ASN A 403 -16.26 17.34 -16.27
N ILE A 404 -15.48 17.32 -15.19
CA ILE A 404 -14.77 16.11 -14.73
C ILE A 404 -15.81 15.19 -14.08
N LYS A 405 -16.18 14.12 -14.79
CA LYS A 405 -17.19 13.14 -14.34
C LYS A 405 -16.61 11.95 -13.60
N ALA A 406 -15.32 11.68 -13.80
CA ALA A 406 -14.65 10.51 -13.26
C ALA A 406 -13.24 10.83 -12.76
N VAL A 407 -12.93 10.33 -11.57
CA VAL A 407 -11.59 10.31 -10.99
C VAL A 407 -11.19 8.86 -10.76
N VAL A 408 -10.01 8.46 -11.24
CA VAL A 408 -9.47 7.10 -11.04
C VAL A 408 -8.11 7.18 -10.34
N ALA A 409 -7.98 6.47 -9.22
CA ALA A 409 -6.76 6.42 -8.44
C ALA A 409 -6.22 4.98 -8.36
N ILE A 410 -5.00 4.77 -8.83
CA ILE A 410 -4.30 3.48 -8.77
C ILE A 410 -3.27 3.58 -7.64
N ALA A 411 -3.33 2.67 -6.67
CA ALA A 411 -2.47 2.60 -5.51
C ALA A 411 -2.06 3.98 -4.93
N PRO A 412 -3.02 4.91 -4.70
CA PRO A 412 -2.69 6.29 -4.41
C PRO A 412 -2.06 6.46 -3.03
N VAL A 413 -1.18 7.44 -2.89
CA VAL A 413 -0.92 8.04 -1.57
C VAL A 413 -2.11 8.93 -1.16
N ASP A 414 -2.16 9.35 0.10
CA ASP A 414 -3.10 10.36 0.56
C ASP A 414 -2.49 11.23 1.66
N GLY A 415 -2.63 12.54 1.54
CA GLY A 415 -2.20 13.53 2.53
C GLY A 415 -0.79 14.09 2.31
N GLN A 416 -0.22 14.00 1.10
CA GLN A 416 0.97 14.79 0.75
C GLN A 416 0.61 16.26 0.54
N TYR A 417 -0.57 16.52 -0.03
CA TYR A 417 -1.15 17.84 -0.08
C TYR A 417 -2.31 17.96 0.92
N LYS A 418 -2.33 19.04 1.70
CA LYS A 418 -3.36 19.29 2.71
C LYS A 418 -3.80 20.75 2.67
N PRO A 419 -4.75 21.11 1.78
CA PRO A 419 -5.21 22.50 1.69
C PRO A 419 -5.74 22.96 3.05
N GLY A 420 -5.12 24.00 3.61
CA GLY A 420 -5.49 24.50 4.95
C GLY A 420 -5.40 23.47 6.07
N GLU A 421 -4.46 22.50 5.99
CA GLU A 421 -4.29 21.39 6.96
C GLU A 421 -5.45 20.38 6.99
N THR A 422 -6.28 20.37 5.94
CA THR A 422 -7.39 19.40 5.78
C THR A 422 -7.11 18.45 4.61
N GLY A 423 -7.80 17.31 4.56
CA GLY A 423 -7.73 16.42 3.40
C GLY A 423 -8.42 17.03 2.18
N THR A 424 -7.98 16.67 0.98
CA THR A 424 -8.56 17.18 -0.28
C THR A 424 -10.05 16.84 -0.39
N PRO A 425 -10.95 17.83 -0.48
CA PRO A 425 -12.37 17.60 -0.69
C PRO A 425 -12.66 17.16 -2.12
N LEU A 426 -13.60 16.25 -2.31
CA LEU A 426 -14.06 15.84 -3.64
C LEU A 426 -15.58 15.64 -3.59
N LYS A 427 -16.31 16.27 -4.52
CA LYS A 427 -17.78 16.27 -4.51
C LYS A 427 -18.33 16.01 -5.90
N ASP A 428 -19.48 15.34 -5.96
CA ASP A 428 -20.29 15.16 -7.17
C ASP A 428 -19.48 14.63 -8.37
N VAL A 429 -18.70 13.57 -8.14
CA VAL A 429 -17.88 12.91 -9.16
C VAL A 429 -17.86 11.41 -8.94
N ASN A 430 -17.80 10.63 -10.02
CA ASN A 430 -17.57 9.20 -9.89
C ASN A 430 -16.12 8.96 -9.47
N TYR A 431 -15.90 8.08 -8.48
CA TYR A 431 -14.56 7.81 -7.95
C TYR A 431 -14.23 6.31 -7.93
N LEU A 432 -13.16 5.91 -8.60
CA LEU A 432 -12.65 4.54 -8.54
C LEU A 432 -11.26 4.55 -7.90
N VAL A 433 -11.04 3.68 -6.93
CA VAL A 433 -9.70 3.40 -6.40
C VAL A 433 -9.37 1.92 -6.45
N ILE A 434 -8.18 1.57 -6.94
CA ILE A 434 -7.68 0.19 -7.01
C ILE A 434 -6.36 0.11 -6.23
N HIS A 435 -6.19 -0.88 -5.37
CA HIS A 435 -4.97 -1.03 -4.55
C HIS A 435 -4.57 -2.49 -4.39
N GLY A 436 -3.27 -2.76 -4.42
CA GLY A 436 -2.72 -4.10 -4.28
C GLY A 436 -2.44 -4.46 -2.83
N ALA A 437 -2.80 -5.67 -2.40
CA ALA A 437 -2.56 -6.10 -1.03
C ALA A 437 -1.07 -6.20 -0.68
N ASN A 438 -0.25 -6.54 -1.68
CA ASN A 438 1.21 -6.72 -1.60
C ASN A 438 1.97 -5.46 -2.03
N ASP A 439 1.33 -4.29 -2.03
CA ASP A 439 1.98 -3.02 -2.33
C ASP A 439 3.17 -2.78 -1.39
N GLY A 440 4.37 -2.67 -1.96
CA GLY A 440 5.61 -2.49 -1.22
C GLY A 440 6.01 -1.05 -0.96
N ASP A 441 5.40 -0.08 -1.66
CA ASP A 441 5.69 1.36 -1.56
C ASP A 441 4.64 2.04 -0.67
N VAL A 442 3.36 1.95 -1.06
CA VAL A 442 2.20 2.43 -0.31
C VAL A 442 1.52 1.24 0.35
N GLN A 443 2.16 0.72 1.41
CA GLN A 443 1.78 -0.57 2.00
C GLN A 443 0.36 -0.66 2.56
N SER A 444 -0.27 0.48 2.90
CA SER A 444 -1.68 0.56 3.32
C SER A 444 -2.56 1.00 2.18
N PHE A 445 -3.85 0.64 2.21
CA PHE A 445 -4.84 1.11 1.24
C PHE A 445 -5.21 2.60 1.48
N ALA A 446 -4.23 3.51 1.34
CA ALA A 446 -4.33 4.92 1.70
C ALA A 446 -5.43 5.66 0.93
N GLY A 447 -5.73 5.22 -0.30
CA GLY A 447 -6.81 5.75 -1.12
C GLY A 447 -8.21 5.64 -0.52
N LEU A 448 -8.42 4.76 0.47
CA LEU A 448 -9.68 4.70 1.21
C LEU A 448 -9.99 6.02 1.93
N ARG A 449 -8.98 6.77 2.38
CA ARG A 449 -9.20 8.08 3.00
C ARG A 449 -9.85 9.07 2.03
N GLN A 450 -9.43 9.07 0.76
CA GLN A 450 -10.04 9.92 -0.25
C GLN A 450 -11.43 9.39 -0.63
N TYR A 451 -11.62 8.07 -0.70
CA TYR A 451 -12.94 7.44 -0.90
C TYR A 451 -13.96 7.88 0.16
N GLU A 452 -13.55 7.92 1.44
CA GLU A 452 -14.43 8.40 2.53
C GLU A 452 -14.76 9.90 2.42
N ARG A 453 -13.85 10.71 1.87
CA ARG A 453 -14.06 12.15 1.68
C ARG A 453 -14.85 12.52 0.42
N VAL A 454 -15.21 11.55 -0.42
CA VAL A 454 -16.07 11.80 -1.59
C VAL A 454 -17.50 11.96 -1.10
N GLU A 455 -18.06 13.15 -1.29
CA GLU A 455 -19.44 13.49 -0.93
C GLU A 455 -20.33 13.63 -2.17
N PHE A 456 -21.60 13.25 -2.04
CA PHE A 456 -22.63 13.50 -3.05
C PHE A 456 -23.63 14.52 -2.49
N SER A 457 -23.90 15.58 -3.25
CA SER A 457 -24.76 16.70 -2.81
C SER A 457 -26.25 16.50 -3.12
N ASP A 458 -26.56 15.64 -4.08
CA ASP A 458 -27.92 15.25 -4.47
C ASP A 458 -27.94 13.79 -4.99
N SER A 459 -29.11 13.31 -5.40
CA SER A 459 -29.32 11.95 -5.94
C SER A 459 -28.94 11.83 -7.43
N THR A 460 -27.98 12.62 -7.90
CA THR A 460 -27.51 12.49 -9.29
C THR A 460 -26.60 11.28 -9.43
N ASP A 461 -26.79 10.54 -10.52
CA ASP A 461 -26.19 9.25 -10.89
C ASP A 461 -24.64 9.20 -10.84
N PHE A 462 -24.11 9.28 -9.62
CA PHE A 462 -22.72 9.16 -9.23
C PHE A 462 -22.53 7.96 -8.32
N PHE A 463 -21.38 7.29 -8.47
CA PHE A 463 -20.97 6.24 -7.57
C PHE A 463 -19.47 6.28 -7.30
N LYS A 464 -19.08 5.68 -6.18
CA LYS A 464 -17.68 5.42 -5.85
C LYS A 464 -17.46 3.95 -5.55
N SER A 465 -16.26 3.46 -5.86
CA SER A 465 -15.87 2.09 -5.56
C SER A 465 -14.39 1.98 -5.21
N ALA A 466 -14.08 1.12 -4.24
CA ALA A 466 -12.73 0.77 -3.86
C ALA A 466 -12.49 -0.74 -4.06
N ILE A 467 -11.42 -1.09 -4.77
CA ILE A 467 -11.07 -2.46 -5.13
C ILE A 467 -9.72 -2.82 -4.52
N TYR A 468 -9.70 -3.82 -3.65
CA TYR A 468 -8.48 -4.36 -3.05
C TYR A 468 -8.15 -5.73 -3.64
N VAL A 469 -6.92 -5.89 -4.14
CA VAL A 469 -6.54 -7.05 -4.96
C VAL A 469 -5.42 -7.82 -4.27
N TYR A 470 -5.70 -9.05 -3.86
CA TYR A 470 -4.67 -9.93 -3.28
C TYR A 470 -3.62 -10.34 -4.32
N GLY A 471 -2.35 -10.33 -3.93
CA GLY A 471 -1.21 -10.65 -4.81
C GLY A 471 -0.71 -9.47 -5.66
N ALA A 472 -1.50 -8.42 -5.84
CA ALA A 472 -1.07 -7.24 -6.60
C ALA A 472 -0.12 -6.36 -5.79
N ASN A 473 0.92 -5.84 -6.43
CA ASN A 473 1.88 -4.89 -5.84
C ASN A 473 1.60 -3.43 -6.28
N HIS A 474 2.48 -2.49 -5.93
CA HIS A 474 2.41 -1.11 -6.39
C HIS A 474 2.68 -1.03 -7.91
N GLY A 475 3.81 -1.61 -8.33
CA GLY A 475 4.47 -1.31 -9.60
C GLY A 475 3.77 -1.81 -10.86
N GLN A 476 3.21 -3.02 -10.82
CA GLN A 476 2.86 -3.75 -12.05
C GLN A 476 1.65 -3.19 -12.83
N PHE A 477 0.91 -2.21 -12.29
CA PHE A 477 -0.05 -1.41 -13.06
C PHE A 477 0.62 -0.47 -14.07
N ASN A 478 1.94 -0.32 -14.04
CA ASN A 478 2.72 0.46 -14.99
C ASN A 478 3.77 -0.44 -15.64
N THR A 479 3.79 -0.50 -16.97
CA THR A 479 4.65 -1.46 -17.67
C THR A 479 6.15 -1.20 -17.54
N SER A 480 6.55 -0.02 -17.06
CA SER A 480 7.96 0.34 -16.83
C SER A 480 8.47 0.08 -15.41
N TRP A 481 7.59 -0.09 -14.41
CA TRP A 481 8.00 -0.18 -13.01
C TRP A 481 8.30 -1.62 -12.55
N GLY A 482 7.56 -2.60 -13.08
CA GLY A 482 7.79 -4.02 -12.82
C GLY A 482 7.40 -4.46 -11.41
N ASN A 483 8.02 -5.54 -10.92
CA ASN A 483 7.66 -6.25 -9.69
C ASN A 483 8.44 -5.82 -8.45
N ARG A 484 9.25 -4.77 -8.54
CA ARG A 484 10.01 -4.23 -7.42
C ARG A 484 9.63 -2.78 -7.20
N ASP A 485 8.84 -2.56 -6.16
CA ASP A 485 8.31 -1.26 -5.76
C ASP A 485 9.39 -0.33 -5.14
N SER A 486 10.66 -0.69 -5.30
CA SER A 486 11.79 0.06 -4.77
C SER A 486 13.05 -0.21 -5.59
N GLY A 487 13.87 0.84 -5.76
CA GLY A 487 15.16 0.74 -6.41
C GLY A 487 16.15 -0.16 -5.67
N PHE A 488 17.21 -0.56 -6.35
CA PHE A 488 18.29 -1.33 -5.74
C PHE A 488 19.05 -0.49 -4.68
N PRO A 489 19.43 -1.05 -3.50
CA PRO A 489 19.31 -2.45 -3.10
C PRO A 489 18.00 -2.82 -2.40
N PHE A 490 17.15 -1.87 -2.04
CA PHE A 490 15.96 -2.13 -1.21
C PHE A 490 14.94 -3.03 -1.89
N GLY A 491 14.76 -2.91 -3.20
CA GLY A 491 13.91 -3.82 -3.98
C GLY A 491 14.33 -5.29 -3.90
N SER A 492 15.58 -5.60 -3.48
CA SER A 492 16.00 -6.98 -3.24
C SER A 492 15.47 -7.56 -1.93
N LEU A 493 14.90 -6.75 -1.04
CA LEU A 493 14.32 -7.20 0.24
C LEU A 493 12.85 -7.60 0.09
N LEU A 494 12.21 -7.24 -1.02
CA LEU A 494 10.81 -7.53 -1.29
C LEU A 494 10.59 -9.03 -1.53
N ASN A 495 9.45 -9.53 -1.05
CA ASN A 495 8.97 -10.87 -1.35
C ASN A 495 8.24 -10.87 -2.70
N VAL A 496 9.01 -11.09 -3.76
CA VAL A 496 8.50 -11.04 -5.14
C VAL A 496 7.75 -12.33 -5.51
N ASP A 497 8.07 -13.46 -4.87
CA ASP A 497 7.41 -14.74 -5.14
C ASP A 497 5.97 -14.79 -4.60
N ALA A 498 5.59 -13.88 -3.70
CA ALA A 498 4.20 -13.72 -3.24
C ALA A 498 3.33 -12.88 -4.19
N LEU A 499 3.90 -12.35 -5.28
CA LEU A 499 3.19 -11.47 -6.19
C LEU A 499 2.47 -12.24 -7.30
N MET A 500 1.31 -11.74 -7.70
CA MET A 500 0.66 -12.20 -8.92
C MET A 500 1.46 -11.81 -10.17
N PRO A 501 1.32 -12.56 -11.28
CA PRO A 501 1.92 -12.17 -12.54
C PRO A 501 1.51 -10.76 -12.99
N MET A 502 2.46 -10.03 -13.56
CA MET A 502 2.23 -8.68 -14.08
C MET A 502 1.12 -8.63 -15.13
N GLU A 503 1.01 -9.64 -16.00
CA GLU A 503 -0.03 -9.71 -17.04
C GLU A 503 -1.44 -9.72 -16.42
N ASP A 504 -1.61 -10.46 -15.32
CA ASP A 504 -2.87 -10.52 -14.58
C ASP A 504 -3.19 -9.17 -13.93
N GLN A 505 -2.20 -8.54 -13.28
CA GLN A 505 -2.39 -7.22 -12.66
C GLN A 505 -2.72 -6.13 -13.70
N LEU A 506 -2.08 -6.16 -14.87
CA LEU A 506 -2.41 -5.27 -15.98
C LEU A 506 -3.83 -5.53 -16.51
N LYS A 507 -4.24 -6.79 -16.65
CA LYS A 507 -5.60 -7.20 -17.07
C LYS A 507 -6.65 -6.70 -16.08
N ILE A 508 -6.40 -6.80 -14.78
CA ILE A 508 -7.27 -6.22 -13.72
C ILE A 508 -7.41 -4.70 -13.92
N GLY A 509 -6.29 -4.00 -14.13
CA GLY A 509 -6.30 -2.57 -14.45
C GLY A 509 -7.11 -2.25 -15.71
N GLN A 510 -6.94 -3.02 -16.79
CA GLN A 510 -7.73 -2.85 -18.02
C GLN A 510 -9.22 -3.03 -17.75
N ILE A 511 -9.63 -4.09 -17.05
CA ILE A 511 -11.03 -4.42 -16.79
C ILE A 511 -11.71 -3.31 -15.99
N TYR A 512 -11.19 -2.98 -14.81
CA TYR A 512 -11.85 -2.03 -13.91
C TYR A 512 -11.82 -0.61 -14.46
N ILE A 513 -10.68 -0.14 -14.99
CA ILE A 513 -10.57 1.24 -15.51
C ILE A 513 -11.43 1.40 -16.76
N SER A 514 -11.38 0.45 -17.69
CA SER A 514 -12.20 0.50 -18.90
C SER A 514 -13.69 0.44 -18.60
N ALA A 515 -14.13 -0.54 -17.79
CA ALA A 515 -15.52 -0.66 -17.38
C ALA A 515 -16.02 0.63 -16.71
N PHE A 516 -15.18 1.24 -15.86
CA PHE A 516 -15.55 2.43 -15.12
C PHE A 516 -15.70 3.65 -16.05
N LEU A 517 -14.73 3.88 -16.93
CA LEU A 517 -14.81 4.98 -17.89
C LEU A 517 -15.93 4.79 -18.92
N GLN A 518 -16.20 3.56 -19.35
CA GLN A 518 -17.35 3.28 -20.21
C GLN A 518 -18.68 3.50 -19.48
N THR A 519 -18.76 3.16 -18.19
CA THR A 519 -19.94 3.42 -17.36
C THR A 519 -20.20 4.92 -17.19
N THR A 520 -19.15 5.69 -16.90
CA THR A 520 -19.26 7.08 -16.45
C THR A 520 -19.17 8.12 -17.58
N LEU A 521 -18.43 7.82 -18.65
CA LEU A 521 -18.24 8.74 -19.79
C LEU A 521 -19.04 8.35 -21.04
N GLN A 522 -19.43 7.08 -21.17
CA GLN A 522 -20.17 6.56 -22.34
C GLN A 522 -21.56 5.99 -21.99
N ASP A 523 -22.00 6.14 -20.74
CA ASP A 523 -23.31 5.72 -20.25
C ASP A 523 -23.59 4.20 -20.39
N LYS A 524 -22.54 3.37 -20.38
CA LYS A 524 -22.68 1.89 -20.43
C LYS A 524 -22.95 1.31 -19.04
N LYS A 525 -24.06 1.71 -18.43
CA LYS A 525 -24.46 1.37 -17.05
C LYS A 525 -24.51 -0.12 -16.73
N ALA A 526 -24.65 -1.00 -17.73
CA ALA A 526 -24.62 -2.44 -17.50
C ALA A 526 -23.26 -2.99 -17.03
N TYR A 527 -22.17 -2.20 -17.06
CA TYR A 527 -20.92 -2.55 -16.38
C TYR A 527 -20.90 -2.23 -14.87
N GLN A 528 -21.83 -1.40 -14.38
CA GLN A 528 -21.87 -0.95 -12.97
C GLN A 528 -21.91 -2.10 -11.94
N PRO A 529 -22.60 -3.24 -12.18
CA PRO A 529 -22.58 -4.37 -11.24
C PRO A 529 -21.18 -4.90 -10.88
N LEU A 530 -20.17 -4.72 -11.76
CA LEU A 530 -18.78 -5.12 -11.51
C LEU A 530 -18.18 -4.46 -10.26
N PHE A 531 -18.58 -3.21 -10.01
CA PHE A 531 -18.07 -2.41 -8.89
C PHE A 531 -18.75 -2.78 -7.57
N LYS A 532 -19.99 -3.30 -7.62
CA LYS A 532 -20.71 -3.83 -6.47
C LYS A 532 -20.21 -5.22 -6.08
N ASP A 533 -20.03 -6.09 -7.07
CA ASP A 533 -19.61 -7.48 -6.87
C ASP A 533 -18.78 -7.95 -8.06
N TYR A 534 -17.48 -8.20 -7.82
CA TYR A 534 -16.56 -8.65 -8.86
C TYR A 534 -17.00 -9.95 -9.54
N ARG A 535 -17.80 -10.78 -8.84
CA ARG A 535 -18.27 -12.08 -9.36
C ARG A 535 -19.17 -11.92 -10.58
N THR A 536 -19.78 -10.74 -10.77
CA THR A 536 -20.58 -10.41 -11.97
C THR A 536 -19.74 -10.38 -13.25
N GLY A 537 -18.42 -10.17 -13.14
CA GLY A 537 -17.44 -10.21 -14.23
C GLY A 537 -16.35 -11.25 -14.01
N ILE A 538 -16.63 -12.32 -13.25
CA ILE A 538 -15.64 -13.34 -12.86
C ILE A 538 -14.96 -13.99 -14.06
N ASP A 539 -15.67 -14.16 -15.17
CA ASP A 539 -15.15 -14.79 -16.39
C ASP A 539 -14.07 -13.94 -17.09
N TRP A 540 -13.93 -12.66 -16.73
CA TRP A 540 -12.94 -11.74 -17.30
C TRP A 540 -11.71 -11.58 -16.39
N LEU A 541 -11.91 -11.71 -15.08
CA LEU A 541 -10.92 -11.41 -14.06
C LEU A 541 -9.96 -12.58 -13.82
N PRO A 542 -8.66 -12.30 -13.61
CA PRO A 542 -7.73 -13.31 -13.08
C PRO A 542 -8.20 -13.86 -11.74
N GLU A 543 -7.88 -15.13 -11.47
CA GLU A 543 -8.23 -15.80 -10.22
C GLU A 543 -7.41 -15.24 -9.05
N THR A 544 -8.08 -14.54 -8.13
CA THR A 544 -7.52 -14.09 -6.85
C THR A 544 -8.67 -13.68 -5.93
N ILE A 545 -8.35 -13.10 -4.77
CA ILE A 545 -9.31 -12.48 -3.86
C ILE A 545 -9.43 -11.00 -4.19
N TYR A 546 -10.67 -10.55 -4.39
CA TYR A 546 -11.06 -9.16 -4.55
C TYR A 546 -11.96 -8.74 -3.40
N LEU A 547 -11.72 -7.56 -2.85
CA LEU A 547 -12.65 -6.91 -1.93
C LEU A 547 -13.18 -5.63 -2.57
N ASN A 548 -14.49 -5.43 -2.49
CA ASN A 548 -15.23 -4.34 -3.11
C ASN A 548 -15.92 -3.52 -2.02
N GLN A 549 -15.56 -2.24 -1.90
CA GLN A 549 -16.43 -1.24 -1.30
C GLN A 549 -17.15 -0.46 -2.40
N TYR A 550 -18.37 -0.07 -2.12
CA TYR A 550 -19.24 0.59 -3.08
C TYR A 550 -20.23 1.52 -2.38
N GLU A 551 -20.48 2.69 -2.99
CA GLU A 551 -21.50 3.64 -2.53
C GLU A 551 -22.07 4.39 -3.75
N GLU A 552 -23.39 4.60 -3.77
CA GLU A 552 -24.11 5.39 -4.78
C GLU A 552 -24.71 6.65 -4.15
N SER A 553 -24.91 7.67 -4.99
CA SER A 553 -25.50 8.97 -4.61
C SER A 553 -26.90 8.92 -3.98
N ASP A 554 -27.68 7.88 -4.23
CA ASP A 554 -29.06 7.73 -3.75
C ASP A 554 -29.16 6.97 -2.42
N TRP A 555 -28.02 6.54 -1.88
CA TRP A 555 -27.96 5.84 -0.61
C TRP A 555 -28.45 6.70 0.54
N GLN A 556 -29.36 6.11 1.33
CA GLN A 556 -29.82 6.71 2.56
C GLN A 556 -29.12 6.05 3.73
N THR A 557 -28.19 6.77 4.35
CA THR A 557 -27.48 6.31 5.55
C THR A 557 -28.45 6.18 6.73
N LEU A 558 -28.42 5.03 7.38
CA LEU A 558 -29.20 4.71 8.59
C LEU A 558 -28.33 4.78 9.85
N ALA A 559 -27.09 4.28 9.75
CA ALA A 559 -26.06 4.40 10.77
C ALA A 559 -24.66 4.37 10.12
N ASP A 560 -23.84 5.36 10.43
CA ASP A 560 -22.43 5.51 10.00
C ASP A 560 -21.48 5.78 11.17
N PHE A 561 -21.99 5.92 12.40
CA PHE A 561 -21.20 6.03 13.63
C PHE A 561 -20.29 7.26 13.69
N GLU A 562 -20.62 8.31 12.92
CA GLU A 562 -19.88 9.56 12.85
C GLU A 562 -20.53 10.71 13.63
N GLU A 563 -21.79 10.55 14.03
CA GLU A 563 -22.63 11.59 14.61
C GLU A 563 -22.18 12.06 16.00
N ASP A 564 -21.76 11.13 16.87
CA ASP A 564 -21.33 11.40 18.23
C ASP A 564 -20.44 10.27 18.79
N LEU A 565 -20.45 10.02 20.10
CA LEU A 565 -19.65 8.99 20.79
C LEU A 565 -20.54 8.13 21.72
N ASP A 566 -21.86 8.28 21.64
CA ASP A 566 -22.84 7.51 22.38
C ASP A 566 -23.15 6.24 21.59
N LEU A 567 -22.70 5.10 22.11
CA LEU A 567 -22.84 3.80 21.44
C LEU A 567 -24.30 3.39 21.20
N THR A 568 -25.26 4.07 21.83
CA THR A 568 -26.69 3.73 21.79
C THR A 568 -27.51 4.53 20.79
N THR A 569 -26.90 5.43 20.03
CA THR A 569 -27.58 6.32 19.07
C THR A 569 -27.22 5.99 17.62
N THR A 570 -28.02 6.51 16.68
CA THR A 570 -27.69 6.52 15.24
C THR A 570 -27.80 7.92 14.66
N SER A 571 -27.09 8.21 13.57
CA SER A 571 -27.13 9.49 12.85
C SER A 571 -28.52 9.90 12.34
N THR A 572 -29.44 8.94 12.22
CA THR A 572 -30.84 9.15 11.82
C THR A 572 -31.84 9.24 12.98
N GLY A 573 -31.36 9.26 14.23
CA GLY A 573 -32.20 9.32 15.43
C GLY A 573 -32.83 7.98 15.83
N GLY A 574 -32.24 6.86 15.37
CA GLY A 574 -32.50 5.51 15.87
C GLY A 574 -31.76 5.21 17.17
N THR A 575 -31.85 3.96 17.62
CA THR A 575 -31.17 3.49 18.84
C THR A 575 -30.51 2.14 18.62
N ILE A 576 -29.41 1.90 19.33
CA ILE A 576 -28.61 0.67 19.23
C ILE A 576 -28.65 -0.08 20.55
N GLU A 577 -28.84 -1.39 20.47
CA GLU A 577 -28.84 -2.31 21.61
C GLU A 577 -27.89 -3.48 21.34
N ALA A 578 -27.21 -3.95 22.39
CA ALA A 578 -26.32 -5.10 22.32
C ALA A 578 -26.52 -6.03 23.51
N GLU A 579 -26.46 -7.34 23.26
CA GLU A 579 -26.52 -8.37 24.31
C GLU A 579 -25.41 -9.40 24.08
N ASN A 580 -24.77 -9.84 25.17
CA ASN A 580 -23.78 -10.92 25.19
C ASN A 580 -22.56 -10.70 24.26
N LEU A 581 -22.23 -9.44 23.98
CA LEU A 581 -21.00 -9.07 23.27
C LEU A 581 -19.83 -8.98 24.25
N THR A 582 -18.67 -9.44 23.80
CA THR A 582 -17.39 -9.31 24.52
C THR A 582 -16.61 -8.06 24.08
N VAL A 583 -16.96 -7.49 22.92
CA VAL A 583 -16.45 -6.19 22.45
C VAL A 583 -17.60 -5.38 21.87
N TRP A 584 -17.76 -4.15 22.34
CA TRP A 584 -18.63 -3.14 21.73
C TRP A 584 -18.03 -1.75 21.95
N ARG A 585 -17.54 -1.13 20.87
CA ARG A 585 -17.02 0.24 20.90
C ARG A 585 -16.98 0.86 19.52
N GLU A 586 -17.02 2.17 19.45
CA GLU A 586 -16.76 2.93 18.22
C GLU A 586 -15.36 3.54 18.24
N GLN A 587 -14.63 3.43 17.14
CA GLN A 587 -13.28 3.99 17.04
C GLN A 587 -12.86 4.25 15.61
N LEU A 588 -11.87 5.14 15.43
CA LEU A 588 -11.25 5.35 14.12
C LEU A 588 -10.63 4.06 13.60
N VAL A 589 -10.99 3.70 12.37
CA VAL A 589 -10.57 2.45 11.75
C VAL A 589 -9.09 2.54 11.40
N SER A 590 -8.28 1.69 12.03
CA SER A 590 -6.83 1.66 11.83
C SER A 590 -6.46 0.82 10.61
N MET A 591 -5.45 1.27 9.85
CA MET A 591 -4.89 0.54 8.70
C MET A 591 -3.49 -0.02 9.05
N LYS A 592 -2.78 -0.59 8.06
CA LYS A 592 -1.36 -0.97 8.28
C LYS A 592 -0.53 0.26 8.71
N TRP A 593 -0.86 1.42 8.16
CA TRP A 593 -0.29 2.72 8.47
C TRP A 593 -1.37 3.82 8.53
N GLY A 594 -1.45 4.51 9.67
CA GLY A 594 -2.47 5.53 9.94
C GLY A 594 -3.88 4.94 10.06
N ASN A 595 -4.91 5.71 9.68
CA ASN A 595 -6.32 5.34 9.77
C ASN A 595 -7.06 5.50 8.42
N LYS A 596 -8.26 4.92 8.29
CA LYS A 596 -9.12 4.95 7.09
C LYS A 596 -9.79 6.32 6.84
N GLY A 597 -9.76 7.23 7.83
CA GLY A 597 -10.48 8.51 7.76
C GLY A 597 -11.95 8.43 8.16
N THR A 598 -12.39 7.27 8.68
CA THR A 598 -13.74 7.03 9.21
C THR A 598 -13.66 6.30 10.56
N ARG A 599 -14.70 6.44 11.35
CA ARG A 599 -15.05 5.68 12.54
C ARG A 599 -16.00 4.56 12.14
N ALA A 600 -15.97 3.49 12.90
CA ALA A 600 -16.88 2.37 12.75
C ALA A 600 -17.06 1.68 14.10
N VAL A 601 -18.11 0.86 14.20
CA VAL A 601 -18.35 0.04 15.38
C VAL A 601 -17.58 -1.26 15.30
N HIS A 602 -16.84 -1.58 16.37
CA HIS A 602 -16.19 -2.88 16.59
C HIS A 602 -17.12 -3.74 17.43
N ILE A 603 -17.50 -4.90 16.89
CA ILE A 603 -18.42 -5.85 17.51
C ILE A 603 -17.71 -7.20 17.63
N GLY A 604 -17.51 -7.67 18.86
CA GLY A 604 -16.85 -8.94 19.15
C GLY A 604 -17.70 -9.85 20.01
N TRP A 605 -17.56 -11.16 19.76
CA TRP A 605 -18.25 -12.21 20.48
C TRP A 605 -17.33 -13.41 20.68
N ASP A 606 -17.54 -14.13 21.78
CA ASP A 606 -16.97 -15.44 22.04
C ASP A 606 -18.06 -16.31 22.69
N SER A 607 -18.39 -17.43 22.04
CA SER A 607 -19.39 -18.40 22.53
C SER A 607 -19.08 -18.96 23.93
N LEU A 608 -17.84 -18.86 24.41
CA LEU A 608 -17.43 -19.29 25.76
C LEU A 608 -17.61 -18.20 26.82
N ALA A 609 -17.77 -16.93 26.42
CA ALA A 609 -17.93 -15.83 27.36
C ALA A 609 -19.29 -15.88 28.08
N TYR A 610 -20.34 -16.21 27.32
CA TYR A 610 -21.73 -16.29 27.78
C TYR A 610 -22.32 -17.65 27.36
N GLU A 611 -21.95 -18.72 28.06
CA GLU A 611 -22.37 -20.08 27.69
C GLU A 611 -23.90 -20.23 27.64
N GLY A 612 -24.41 -20.67 26.49
CA GLY A 612 -25.85 -20.87 26.26
C GLY A 612 -26.59 -19.64 25.73
N ASP A 613 -25.98 -18.47 25.75
CA ASP A 613 -26.52 -17.23 25.20
C ASP A 613 -25.86 -16.88 23.87
N THR A 614 -26.64 -16.30 22.94
CA THR A 614 -26.11 -15.87 21.63
C THR A 614 -25.94 -14.35 21.62
N ALA A 615 -24.74 -13.93 21.26
CA ALA A 615 -24.38 -12.54 21.01
C ALA A 615 -25.25 -11.90 19.93
N ARG A 616 -25.74 -10.69 20.18
CA ARG A 616 -26.52 -9.92 19.21
C ARG A 616 -26.24 -8.43 19.27
N TYR A 617 -26.37 -7.79 18.12
CA TYR A 617 -26.27 -6.35 17.95
C TYR A 617 -27.46 -5.86 17.11
N THR A 618 -28.29 -4.97 17.67
CA THR A 618 -29.55 -4.53 17.07
C THR A 618 -29.54 -3.04 16.82
N ILE A 619 -29.87 -2.65 15.60
CA ILE A 619 -30.11 -1.26 15.19
C ILE A 619 -31.62 -1.09 15.04
N ASN A 620 -32.21 -0.26 15.90
CA ASN A 620 -33.60 0.16 15.81
C ASN A 620 -33.67 1.46 15.01
N PHE A 621 -34.40 1.46 13.90
CA PHE A 621 -34.47 2.61 13.01
C PHE A 621 -35.36 3.72 13.58
N GLY A 622 -34.91 4.98 13.50
CA GLY A 622 -35.67 6.13 14.00
C GLY A 622 -37.00 6.36 13.27
N GLN A 623 -37.11 5.85 12.04
CA GLN A 623 -38.34 5.78 11.26
C GLN A 623 -38.45 4.40 10.59
N HIS A 624 -39.68 3.95 10.35
CA HIS A 624 -39.90 2.71 9.63
C HIS A 624 -39.40 2.83 8.19
N LEU A 625 -38.67 1.82 7.73
CA LEU A 625 -38.17 1.78 6.36
C LEU A 625 -39.24 1.22 5.43
N ASP A 626 -39.49 1.94 4.34
CA ASP A 626 -40.34 1.49 3.24
C ASP A 626 -39.47 0.98 2.09
N SER A 627 -39.32 -0.34 2.00
CA SER A 627 -38.50 -0.97 0.96
C SER A 627 -39.25 -1.22 -0.36
N GLU A 628 -40.46 -0.65 -0.56
CA GLU A 628 -41.14 -0.74 -1.86
C GLU A 628 -40.41 0.02 -2.97
N SER A 629 -39.82 1.18 -2.64
CA SER A 629 -39.02 2.00 -3.57
C SER A 629 -37.51 1.76 -3.44
N THR A 630 -37.04 1.27 -2.29
CA THR A 630 -35.62 1.06 -1.98
C THR A 630 -35.41 -0.37 -1.45
N PRO A 631 -35.31 -1.37 -2.35
CA PRO A 631 -35.40 -2.78 -1.99
C PRO A 631 -34.12 -3.35 -1.37
N TYR A 632 -33.02 -2.60 -1.37
CA TYR A 632 -31.72 -3.10 -0.91
C TYR A 632 -31.32 -2.48 0.42
N LEU A 633 -31.03 -3.34 1.39
CA LEU A 633 -30.31 -2.97 2.60
C LEU A 633 -28.83 -3.26 2.38
N SER A 634 -27.95 -2.30 2.67
CA SER A 634 -26.50 -2.48 2.52
C SER A 634 -25.73 -2.11 3.78
N PHE A 635 -24.56 -2.71 3.94
CA PHE A 635 -23.64 -2.41 5.03
C PHE A 635 -22.23 -2.83 4.66
N GLU A 636 -21.23 -2.15 5.22
CA GLU A 636 -19.83 -2.45 5.01
C GLU A 636 -19.26 -3.24 6.19
N LEU A 637 -18.52 -4.31 5.91
CA LEU A 637 -17.93 -5.18 6.93
C LEU A 637 -16.47 -5.52 6.64
N SER A 638 -15.68 -5.61 7.70
CA SER A 638 -14.41 -6.36 7.72
C SER A 638 -14.26 -7.14 9.01
N GLU A 639 -13.38 -8.13 9.02
CA GLU A 639 -12.86 -8.69 10.27
C GLU A 639 -11.93 -7.67 10.96
N SER A 640 -11.87 -7.69 12.29
CA SER A 640 -10.74 -7.18 13.09
C SER A 640 -9.98 -8.35 13.69
N LYS A 641 -8.63 -8.32 13.63
CA LYS A 641 -7.76 -9.33 14.25
C LYS A 641 -7.47 -9.11 15.73
N GLU A 642 -8.20 -8.20 16.37
CA GLU A 642 -8.10 -8.01 17.82
C GLU A 642 -8.66 -9.23 18.59
N SER A 643 -8.37 -9.31 19.89
CA SER A 643 -8.94 -10.36 20.73
C SER A 643 -10.46 -10.27 20.74
N ALA A 644 -11.13 -11.39 20.47
CA ALA A 644 -12.57 -11.50 20.60
C ALA A 644 -13.03 -11.40 22.05
N TYR A 645 -12.17 -11.69 23.03
CA TYR A 645 -12.50 -11.59 24.46
C TYR A 645 -11.35 -10.91 25.24
N PRO A 646 -11.18 -9.58 25.12
CA PRO A 646 -10.05 -8.87 25.69
C PRO A 646 -10.04 -8.85 27.23
N ASP A 647 -11.22 -8.95 27.84
CA ASP A 647 -11.41 -8.92 29.29
C ASP A 647 -11.38 -10.33 29.95
N LYS A 648 -11.12 -11.39 29.18
CA LYS A 648 -11.21 -12.79 29.63
C LYS A 648 -10.50 -13.03 30.96
N GLN A 649 -9.24 -12.61 31.09
CA GLN A 649 -8.45 -12.79 32.30
C GLN A 649 -9.09 -12.07 33.51
N ARG A 650 -9.57 -10.84 33.31
CA ARG A 650 -10.23 -10.06 34.37
C ARG A 650 -11.50 -10.76 34.84
N ASP A 651 -12.26 -11.30 33.90
CA ASP A 651 -13.54 -11.95 34.19
C ASP A 651 -13.35 -13.34 34.82
N GLU A 652 -12.29 -14.08 34.44
CA GLU A 652 -11.84 -15.30 35.11
C GLU A 652 -11.42 -15.03 36.56
N GLU A 653 -10.55 -14.03 36.80
CA GLU A 653 -10.14 -13.62 38.15
C GLU A 653 -11.32 -13.14 39.01
N ALA A 654 -12.36 -12.55 38.39
CA ALA A 654 -13.57 -12.14 39.09
C ALA A 654 -14.46 -13.33 39.45
N LYS A 655 -14.58 -14.33 38.58
CA LYS A 655 -15.30 -15.59 38.85
C LYS A 655 -14.63 -16.38 39.98
N GLU A 656 -13.30 -16.54 39.94
CA GLU A 656 -12.54 -17.21 41.00
C GLU A 656 -12.77 -16.54 42.38
N LYS A 657 -12.76 -15.19 42.43
CA LYS A 657 -13.05 -14.44 43.67
C LYS A 657 -14.50 -14.58 44.13
N LEU A 658 -15.45 -14.74 43.22
CA LEU A 658 -16.85 -14.99 43.58
C LEU A 658 -17.02 -16.41 44.13
N GLU A 659 -16.38 -17.40 43.51
CA GLU A 659 -16.37 -18.79 43.99
C GLU A 659 -15.63 -18.94 45.34
N GLU A 660 -14.54 -18.20 45.57
CA GLU A 660 -13.89 -18.11 46.88
C GLU A 660 -14.80 -17.46 47.93
N ASN A 661 -15.51 -16.37 47.58
CA ASN A 661 -16.44 -15.71 48.50
C ASN A 661 -17.68 -16.58 48.81
N GLU A 662 -18.22 -17.32 47.84
CA GLU A 662 -19.32 -18.28 48.05
C GLU A 662 -18.87 -19.47 48.93
N LYS A 663 -17.63 -19.95 48.75
CA LYS A 663 -17.02 -20.90 49.69
C LYS A 663 -16.80 -20.33 51.10
N THR A 664 -16.72 -19.00 51.24
CA THR A 664 -16.60 -18.32 52.55
C THR A 664 -17.96 -18.11 53.24
N GLU A 665 -19.09 -18.29 52.54
CA GLU A 665 -20.45 -18.21 53.13
C GLU A 665 -21.07 -19.58 53.48
N GLU A 666 -20.52 -20.71 53.01
CA GLU A 666 -21.05 -22.06 53.31
C GLU A 666 -20.22 -22.93 54.29
N GLU A 667 -19.06 -22.51 54.80
CA GLU A 667 -18.31 -23.30 55.81
C GLU A 667 -17.82 -22.48 57.02
N GLU A 668 -18.74 -22.16 57.95
CA GLU A 668 -18.48 -22.39 59.39
C GLU A 668 -18.77 -23.88 59.70
N ALA A 669 -17.96 -24.81 59.20
CA ALA A 669 -17.83 -26.16 59.75
C ALA A 669 -16.62 -26.92 59.17
N GLU A 670 -15.56 -26.93 59.99
CA GLU A 670 -14.44 -27.89 60.01
C GLU A 670 -13.36 -27.82 58.92
N GLU A 671 -12.22 -27.26 59.34
CA GLU A 671 -10.89 -27.34 58.73
C GLU A 671 -10.45 -28.79 58.43
N THR A 672 -9.82 -29.03 57.28
CA THR A 672 -8.39 -29.42 57.21
C THR A 672 -7.85 -29.46 55.77
N GLU A 673 -6.76 -28.71 55.57
CA GLU A 673 -5.55 -28.92 54.74
C GLU A 673 -5.64 -29.82 53.48
N GLU A 674 -5.34 -29.28 52.30
CA GLU A 674 -3.99 -29.36 51.67
C GLU A 674 -3.95 -28.57 50.35
N GLU A 675 -2.84 -27.84 50.16
CA GLU A 675 -2.42 -27.16 48.93
C GLU A 675 -1.95 -28.16 47.85
N ILE A 676 -1.78 -27.61 46.64
CA ILE A 676 -0.91 -28.03 45.52
C ILE A 676 -1.61 -28.86 44.42
N GLU A 677 -1.92 -28.21 43.30
CA GLU A 677 -1.20 -28.38 42.02
C GLU A 677 -1.68 -27.31 41.02
N GLU A 678 -0.91 -26.21 40.92
CA GLU A 678 -0.83 -25.38 39.71
C GLU A 678 0.08 -26.09 38.68
N GLU A 679 -0.14 -25.77 37.41
CA GLU A 679 0.65 -26.08 36.21
C GLU A 679 0.24 -27.32 35.37
N GLU A 680 -0.82 -27.16 34.56
CA GLU A 680 -0.84 -27.64 33.17
C GLU A 680 -1.33 -26.46 32.31
N LYS A 681 -0.43 -25.59 31.82
CA LYS A 681 0.22 -25.68 30.50
C LYS A 681 -0.73 -26.15 29.39
N ASP A 682 -1.45 -25.18 28.82
CA ASP A 682 -1.82 -25.18 27.41
C ASP A 682 -0.56 -25.11 26.53
N GLU A 683 0.11 -26.25 26.38
CA GLU A 683 0.97 -26.55 25.23
C GLU A 683 0.36 -27.74 24.50
N ALA A 684 -0.76 -27.50 23.81
CA ALA A 684 -1.08 -28.30 22.64
C ALA A 684 -0.20 -27.79 21.48
N GLU A 685 1.08 -28.16 21.52
CA GLU A 685 1.86 -28.34 20.29
C GLU A 685 1.28 -29.58 19.58
N GLU A 686 0.15 -29.40 18.89
CA GLU A 686 -0.17 -30.26 17.75
C GLU A 686 0.59 -29.71 16.55
N ASP A 687 1.40 -30.61 15.97
CA ASP A 687 2.19 -30.52 14.76
C ASP A 687 1.28 -30.37 13.50
N ASP A 688 0.25 -29.53 13.58
CA ASP A 688 -0.67 -29.24 12.49
C ASP A 688 -0.12 -28.05 11.70
N LYS A 689 0.15 -28.30 10.42
CA LYS A 689 0.38 -27.23 9.45
C LYS A 689 -0.73 -26.19 9.61
N PRO A 690 -0.42 -24.89 9.64
CA PRO A 690 -1.44 -23.87 9.85
C PRO A 690 -2.52 -24.00 8.76
N ILE A 691 -3.75 -24.29 9.18
CA ILE A 691 -4.91 -24.43 8.28
C ILE A 691 -5.53 -23.04 8.13
N ALA A 692 -5.97 -22.70 6.91
CA ALA A 692 -6.67 -21.46 6.64
C ALA A 692 -7.93 -21.34 7.52
N ILE A 693 -8.08 -20.21 8.21
CA ILE A 693 -9.22 -19.98 9.11
C ILE A 693 -10.48 -19.79 8.27
N GLU A 694 -11.54 -20.50 8.66
CA GLU A 694 -12.83 -20.42 7.97
C GLU A 694 -13.40 -18.98 7.97
N PRO A 695 -13.93 -18.48 6.82
CA PRO A 695 -14.60 -17.18 6.73
C PRO A 695 -15.70 -16.99 7.77
N ILE A 696 -15.95 -15.73 8.16
CA ILE A 696 -16.96 -15.40 9.18
C ILE A 696 -18.36 -15.46 8.56
N ASP A 697 -19.29 -16.00 9.34
CA ASP A 697 -20.72 -16.07 9.04
C ASP A 697 -21.55 -15.83 10.30
N PHE A 698 -22.77 -15.33 10.11
CA PHE A 698 -23.76 -15.05 11.14
C PHE A 698 -25.14 -14.82 10.50
N THR A 699 -26.18 -14.80 11.32
CA THR A 699 -27.56 -14.56 10.86
C THR A 699 -27.92 -13.08 10.96
N ILE A 700 -28.55 -12.53 9.92
CA ILE A 700 -29.20 -11.22 9.93
C ILE A 700 -30.70 -11.41 10.08
N ILE A 701 -31.32 -10.67 11.01
CA ILE A 701 -32.76 -10.69 11.28
C ILE A 701 -33.32 -9.30 11.02
N LEU A 702 -34.37 -9.20 10.22
CA LEU A 702 -35.16 -7.98 10.05
C LEU A 702 -36.46 -8.14 10.82
N THR A 703 -36.87 -7.08 11.51
CA THR A 703 -38.15 -7.03 12.25
C THR A 703 -39.00 -5.89 11.71
N ASP A 704 -40.30 -6.14 11.52
CA ASP A 704 -41.25 -5.12 11.10
C ASP A 704 -41.97 -4.46 12.29
N ALA A 705 -42.72 -3.39 12.02
CA ALA A 705 -43.49 -2.65 13.01
C ALA A 705 -44.56 -3.48 13.76
N SER A 706 -44.94 -4.65 13.24
CA SER A 706 -45.86 -5.57 13.91
C SER A 706 -45.16 -6.59 14.82
N GLY A 707 -43.83 -6.65 14.75
CA GLY A 707 -42.98 -7.62 15.44
C GLY A 707 -42.78 -8.93 14.68
N ALA A 708 -43.22 -9.02 13.42
CA ALA A 708 -42.91 -10.17 12.57
C ALA A 708 -41.45 -10.08 12.14
N THR A 709 -40.80 -11.23 12.02
CA THR A 709 -39.36 -11.31 11.69
C THR A 709 -39.10 -12.17 10.47
N VAL A 710 -38.05 -11.82 9.74
CA VAL A 710 -37.48 -12.65 8.67
C VAL A 710 -35.97 -12.68 8.82
N SER A 711 -35.34 -13.79 8.44
CA SER A 711 -33.89 -13.95 8.60
C SER A 711 -33.20 -14.50 7.36
N THR A 712 -31.91 -14.18 7.26
CA THR A 712 -31.01 -14.66 6.21
C THR A 712 -29.61 -14.80 6.77
N GLN A 713 -28.82 -15.75 6.28
CA GLN A 713 -27.40 -15.83 6.65
C GLN A 713 -26.59 -14.86 5.79
N LEU A 714 -25.47 -14.36 6.31
CA LEU A 714 -24.55 -13.57 5.48
C LEU A 714 -24.10 -14.39 4.27
N SER A 715 -23.75 -15.67 4.50
CA SER A 715 -23.36 -16.65 3.49
C SER A 715 -24.42 -16.98 2.43
N ASP A 716 -25.69 -16.59 2.61
CA ASP A 716 -26.70 -16.63 1.54
C ASP A 716 -26.32 -15.71 0.36
N TYR A 717 -25.39 -14.76 0.57
CA TYR A 717 -24.86 -13.84 -0.44
C TYR A 717 -23.33 -13.95 -0.58
N SER A 718 -22.60 -13.89 0.55
CA SER A 718 -21.15 -14.09 0.64
C SER A 718 -20.74 -14.33 2.09
N TYR A 719 -19.68 -15.08 2.33
CA TYR A 719 -19.05 -15.04 3.66
C TYR A 719 -18.28 -13.72 3.85
N LEU A 720 -18.02 -13.35 5.10
CA LEU A 720 -17.10 -12.26 5.42
C LEU A 720 -15.65 -12.76 5.36
N GLN A 721 -14.86 -12.12 4.50
CA GLN A 721 -13.46 -12.45 4.26
C GLN A 721 -12.63 -12.23 5.52
N ARG A 722 -11.79 -13.21 5.87
CA ARG A 722 -10.74 -13.04 6.89
C ARG A 722 -9.71 -12.01 6.39
N GLN A 723 -9.22 -11.16 7.29
CA GLN A 723 -8.25 -10.12 6.94
C GLN A 723 -7.05 -10.71 6.18
N ILE A 724 -6.88 -10.24 4.95
CA ILE A 724 -5.84 -10.69 4.04
C ILE A 724 -4.48 -10.31 4.62
N THR A 725 -3.64 -11.33 4.81
CA THR A 725 -2.31 -11.20 5.40
C THR A 725 -1.26 -11.34 4.31
N VAL A 726 -0.35 -10.37 4.25
CA VAL A 726 0.73 -10.30 3.26
C VAL A 726 2.07 -10.01 3.92
N ASP A 727 3.09 -10.72 3.46
CA ASP A 727 4.48 -10.46 3.78
C ASP A 727 5.12 -9.74 2.59
N VAL A 728 5.31 -8.44 2.74
CA VAL A 728 5.90 -7.59 1.69
C VAL A 728 7.41 -7.83 1.60
N LEU A 729 8.05 -8.20 2.71
CA LEU A 729 9.48 -8.50 2.76
C LEU A 729 9.74 -10.00 2.80
N LYS A 730 10.75 -10.46 2.05
CA LYS A 730 11.18 -11.86 2.04
C LYS A 730 11.83 -12.33 3.35
N ASN A 731 12.14 -11.39 4.23
CA ASN A 731 12.50 -11.66 5.62
C ASN A 731 11.51 -10.92 6.51
N THR A 732 10.55 -11.68 7.05
CA THR A 732 9.43 -11.18 7.84
C THR A 732 9.88 -10.51 9.14
N GLU A 733 11.04 -10.88 9.70
CA GLU A 733 11.60 -10.23 10.90
C GLU A 733 11.99 -8.75 10.66
N LEU A 734 12.15 -8.34 9.40
CA LEU A 734 12.45 -6.96 9.03
C LEU A 734 11.20 -6.11 8.83
N GLN A 735 10.03 -6.75 8.75
CA GLN A 735 8.77 -6.05 8.50
C GLN A 735 8.26 -5.45 9.81
N THR A 736 8.32 -4.13 9.92
CA THR A 736 7.86 -3.39 11.10
C THR A 736 6.40 -2.95 10.99
N THR A 737 5.86 -2.94 9.78
CA THR A 737 4.47 -2.65 9.48
C THR A 737 3.59 -3.86 9.72
N LYS A 738 2.31 -3.63 9.99
CA LYS A 738 1.33 -4.72 10.07
C LYS A 738 1.26 -5.46 8.74
N THR A 739 0.99 -6.76 8.80
CA THR A 739 0.85 -7.64 7.61
C THR A 739 -0.58 -7.65 7.06
N SER A 740 -1.54 -7.01 7.73
CA SER A 740 -2.96 -6.98 7.34
C SER A 740 -3.63 -5.68 7.81
N GLU A 741 -4.75 -5.34 7.19
CA GLU A 741 -5.59 -4.19 7.54
C GLU A 741 -7.08 -4.50 7.33
N ALA A 742 -7.92 -3.72 8.01
CA ALA A 742 -9.37 -3.79 7.89
C ALA A 742 -9.82 -3.14 6.57
N VAL A 743 -9.85 -3.94 5.49
CA VAL A 743 -10.45 -3.55 4.21
C VAL A 743 -11.87 -4.11 4.15
N TYR A 744 -12.83 -3.27 3.83
CA TYR A 744 -14.23 -3.64 3.92
C TYR A 744 -14.72 -4.29 2.64
N ASN A 745 -15.80 -5.06 2.76
CA ASN A 745 -16.68 -5.43 1.68
C ASN A 745 -18.06 -4.83 1.92
N THR A 746 -18.67 -4.29 0.88
CA THR A 746 -20.08 -3.89 0.90
C THR A 746 -20.96 -5.12 0.64
N PHE A 747 -21.91 -5.38 1.53
CA PHE A 747 -22.91 -6.43 1.38
C PHE A 747 -24.24 -5.82 0.95
N PHE A 748 -24.94 -6.49 0.04
CA PHE A 748 -26.24 -6.07 -0.48
C PHE A 748 -27.29 -7.14 -0.20
N ILE A 749 -28.28 -6.82 0.61
CA ILE A 749 -29.42 -7.71 0.92
C ILE A 749 -30.65 -7.22 0.17
N ASP A 750 -31.14 -8.05 -0.74
CA ASP A 750 -32.45 -7.88 -1.38
C ASP A 750 -33.56 -8.20 -0.37
N ILE A 751 -34.13 -7.16 0.24
CA ILE A 751 -35.15 -7.28 1.28
C ILE A 751 -36.39 -7.98 0.73
N LYS A 752 -36.76 -7.67 -0.52
CA LYS A 752 -37.93 -8.27 -1.16
C LYS A 752 -37.75 -9.77 -1.30
N LYS A 753 -36.60 -10.23 -1.79
CA LYS A 753 -36.28 -11.66 -1.89
C LYS A 753 -36.22 -12.34 -0.53
N VAL A 754 -35.68 -11.67 0.50
CA VAL A 754 -35.67 -12.22 1.87
C VAL A 754 -37.09 -12.34 2.41
N SER A 755 -37.96 -11.35 2.18
CA SER A 755 -39.35 -11.35 2.65
C SER A 755 -40.20 -12.50 2.10
N GLU A 756 -39.84 -13.07 0.94
CA GLU A 756 -40.53 -14.26 0.39
C GLU A 756 -40.46 -15.48 1.33
N LYS A 757 -39.50 -15.51 2.26
CA LYS A 757 -39.37 -16.56 3.28
C LYS A 757 -40.43 -16.46 4.40
N SER A 758 -41.05 -15.30 4.60
CA SER A 758 -42.02 -15.03 5.69
C SER A 758 -43.17 -14.13 5.19
N PRO A 759 -44.33 -14.71 4.81
CA PRO A 759 -45.47 -13.94 4.28
C PRO A 759 -46.09 -12.94 5.27
N GLU A 760 -45.90 -13.15 6.57
CA GLU A 760 -46.34 -12.27 7.64
C GLU A 760 -45.46 -11.03 7.82
N PHE A 761 -44.23 -11.04 7.30
CA PHE A 761 -43.30 -9.91 7.39
C PHE A 761 -43.66 -8.80 6.41
N ASN A 762 -43.91 -7.60 6.94
CA ASN A 762 -44.17 -6.41 6.15
C ASN A 762 -42.88 -5.64 5.83
N PHE A 763 -42.30 -5.91 4.66
CA PHE A 763 -41.11 -5.22 4.16
C PHE A 763 -41.27 -3.70 3.95
N LYS A 764 -42.50 -3.16 4.02
CA LYS A 764 -42.78 -1.71 3.91
C LYS A 764 -42.76 -0.97 5.24
N ALA A 765 -42.50 -1.68 6.35
CA ALA A 765 -42.51 -1.08 7.68
C ALA A 765 -41.44 -1.70 8.58
N ILE A 766 -40.21 -1.82 8.07
CA ILE A 766 -39.10 -2.42 8.82
C ILE A 766 -38.73 -1.49 9.98
N SER A 767 -38.68 -2.01 11.19
CA SER A 767 -38.37 -1.26 12.41
C SER A 767 -36.97 -1.47 12.92
N SER A 768 -36.37 -2.65 12.70
CA SER A 768 -35.02 -2.93 13.17
C SER A 768 -34.31 -4.01 12.35
N MET A 769 -32.98 -4.00 12.49
CA MET A 769 -32.07 -5.02 11.98
C MET A 769 -31.20 -5.55 13.12
N THR A 770 -31.08 -6.87 13.23
CA THR A 770 -30.24 -7.54 14.23
C THR A 770 -29.20 -8.42 13.55
N PHE A 771 -27.94 -8.24 13.95
CA PHE A 771 -26.84 -9.16 13.68
C PHE A 771 -26.78 -10.18 14.82
N LEU A 772 -27.06 -11.45 14.53
CA LEU A 772 -27.06 -12.56 15.49
C LEU A 772 -25.85 -13.47 15.23
N PHE A 773 -24.89 -13.50 16.13
CA PHE A 773 -23.62 -14.20 15.97
C PHE A 773 -23.71 -15.69 16.36
N ASP A 774 -24.45 -16.47 15.56
CA ASP A 774 -24.82 -17.86 15.86
C ASP A 774 -24.05 -18.94 15.06
N LYS A 775 -23.29 -18.55 14.01
CA LYS A 775 -22.59 -19.51 13.13
C LYS A 775 -21.12 -19.65 13.47
N THR A 776 -20.40 -18.53 13.49
CA THR A 776 -18.97 -18.51 13.83
C THR A 776 -18.83 -18.41 15.35
N LYS A 777 -18.02 -19.29 15.97
CA LYS A 777 -17.93 -19.38 17.44
C LYS A 777 -17.39 -18.12 18.12
N GLN A 778 -16.41 -17.49 17.49
CA GLN A 778 -15.78 -16.27 18.00
C GLN A 778 -15.24 -15.42 16.85
N GLY A 779 -15.21 -14.12 17.06
CA GLY A 779 -14.65 -13.18 16.09
C GLY A 779 -14.86 -11.74 16.53
N VAL A 780 -14.23 -10.83 15.79
CA VAL A 780 -14.51 -9.40 15.86
C VAL A 780 -14.74 -8.91 14.45
N ILE A 781 -15.84 -8.21 14.24
CA ILE A 781 -16.13 -7.50 13.01
C ILE A 781 -16.06 -6.00 13.23
N VAL A 782 -15.76 -5.28 12.16
CA VAL A 782 -15.91 -3.84 12.07
C VAL A 782 -17.04 -3.56 11.10
N LEU A 783 -18.10 -2.91 11.58
CA LEU A 783 -19.32 -2.57 10.84
C LEU A 783 -19.38 -1.07 10.61
N ASP A 784 -19.70 -0.68 9.39
CA ASP A 784 -19.82 0.72 8.97
C ASP A 784 -20.93 0.87 7.91
N LYS A 785 -21.40 2.11 7.72
CA LYS A 785 -22.35 2.53 6.68
C LYS A 785 -23.51 1.56 6.43
N VAL A 786 -24.40 1.43 7.41
CA VAL A 786 -25.68 0.75 7.21
C VAL A 786 -26.61 1.67 6.43
N THR A 787 -27.04 1.26 5.24
CA THR A 787 -27.80 2.10 4.30
C THR A 787 -28.97 1.36 3.66
N ILE A 788 -29.92 2.11 3.09
CA ILE A 788 -30.99 1.60 2.23
C ILE A 788 -31.01 2.35 0.89
N HIS A 789 -31.28 1.63 -0.21
CA HIS A 789 -31.40 2.16 -1.58
C HIS A 789 -32.30 1.33 -2.48
#